data_AF-A0A517NTI5-F1
#
_entry.id   AF-A0A517NTI5-F1
#
_cell.length_a   1.000
_cell.length_b   1.000
_cell.length_c   1.000
_cell.angle_alpha   90.00
_cell.angle_beta   90.00
_cell.angle_gamma   90.00
#
_symmetry.space_group_name_H-M   'P 1'
#
loop_
_entity.id
_entity.type
_entity.pdbx_description
1 polymer ?
#
loop_
_entity_poly.entity_id
_entity_poly.type
_entity_poly.pdbx_seq_one_letter_code
_entity_poly.pdbx_strand_id
1 'polypeptide(L)'
;MLLAADGIADTVFINGSIYSVDPELAWESSAAQAIAIDDDQILAIGTNAEILALANDQTRIQDLEGRMVLPGFHDVHTHILEAFSSVNTVQLSAATPLEDLVPLLTGQTPHVATGWVLGGGQTIDQFVGLTELPKDILDEAIPDVPAAMLEATSHSMWVNTAALTAAGITDSTPDPTGGVIVRDSVTGEATGLLIDNAVDLIFEVALAQNDQLDELNYQGLVQGIQTFNQFGVTSVADARVYPSRGHDDVWSRAETEEHLTVRANLGLWAYPQHDDVQQIADLTALYSNDEDRLLKINEIKLYSDGIIENGTAALLDAYDIAGYGGDHGLKYFEVERLENYLTALQEVGFAFNIHAVGDAGVRDALSAIESTNQGHTDLRHRITHAEIIHPDDYSRFASTGTIADFQVGGEILSPENREFLRTLVGDRADTLLPVRSLHDAGATVVFSSDFDVNSPNPFVGIEQSMTRTDGQELAHVKDAIEAYTYNAAYAMQQEDRVGSLTAGKLADLVVLDQNLLTIAPEDIDDTSVLLTLLGGETVHGNALQLAIGSSRILENGGSTTGTVTRPGTSGNLVVKLTSSDLSEATLPTTVTIPDGSSSVTFRIDSVNDDLDDGDRRVTLLAQAVDMIAAVAFATVVDEDPIGTDFGDAPTAEQSGFANDYPVTIAQDGAVHNVTSLFLGEAIDSEANGQPAFQATGDDVASQDDDDGATFATTFIIDTTTDTVANFSVVSSASGKLDAWFDFDRDGLWNHQTERVAEMVDVVAGVNTISIQLPQGTSVGETAARLRLSSAGGLTPLGFAADGEVEDEWINLRAGSQNLNARVTTSFNSAPTGPIIVATSEGRTSVRHQFTEFFDAPNSSFGGLSVFGDPQDETFVLDIATFALPARGLTLNGGTGENQLHVSGDGEVNLVEDSFRLANLKIIDLRDPGATTLIVSAASVQMLTPDSSVQILTGPGDRLQFADPTNWTFGDPIVQGDQFFHVAQSTVGNATEQIHVQTQLPWHNSIIPQDVDNSGQVTPNDILEVINQLVDRDYIEPDTQNGLPPGQLNPWPNRFYDTSGDNQFTPGDILEVINFLAEQRANTPSGEWIDDADLSVGPSDWIPVRKAADRQQRISRTTVHQSLASPRDAHLVLQSDLGQVAADSRDAGLFPDSTAPDSSTVSLDDKLATDLADTQLDTSRR
;
A
#
# COMPACT_ATOMS: atom_id res chain seq x y z
N MET A 1 14.74 -20.57 8.20
CA MET A 1 16.21 -20.60 8.06
C MET A 1 16.66 -21.98 7.59
N LEU A 2 16.99 -22.15 6.31
CA LEU A 2 17.75 -23.30 5.81
C LEU A 2 19.19 -22.81 5.61
N LEU A 3 20.11 -23.27 6.47
CA LEU A 3 21.52 -22.86 6.46
C LEU A 3 22.41 -23.94 5.86
N ALA A 4 23.22 -23.56 4.88
CA ALA A 4 24.41 -24.29 4.48
C ALA A 4 25.67 -23.59 5.06
N ALA A 5 26.12 -24.07 6.23
CA ALA A 5 27.45 -23.81 6.84
C ALA A 5 27.84 -22.34 7.18
N ASP A 6 29.02 -22.20 7.80
CA ASP A 6 29.64 -20.94 8.28
C ASP A 6 30.23 -20.08 7.13
N GLY A 7 29.42 -19.73 6.13
CA GLY A 7 29.81 -18.94 4.96
C GLY A 7 29.70 -17.42 5.14
N ILE A 8 30.40 -16.67 4.30
CA ILE A 8 30.22 -15.22 4.10
C ILE A 8 29.80 -15.03 2.65
N ALA A 9 28.77 -14.23 2.40
CA ALA A 9 28.24 -14.00 1.05
C ALA A 9 29.08 -12.99 0.26
N ASP A 10 29.25 -13.23 -1.04
CA ASP A 10 29.80 -12.25 -1.98
C ASP A 10 28.76 -11.20 -2.38
N THR A 11 27.51 -11.62 -2.54
CA THR A 11 26.37 -10.73 -2.83
C THR A 11 25.18 -11.09 -1.95
N VAL A 12 24.49 -10.08 -1.41
CA VAL A 12 23.19 -10.25 -0.77
C VAL A 12 22.18 -9.30 -1.41
N PHE A 13 20.99 -9.83 -1.68
CA PHE A 13 19.82 -9.03 -2.01
C PHE A 13 18.92 -8.97 -0.79
N ILE A 14 18.53 -7.77 -0.38
CA ILE A 14 17.70 -7.51 0.80
C ILE A 14 16.42 -6.78 0.42
N ASN A 15 15.44 -6.79 1.32
CA ASN A 15 14.21 -6.01 1.23
C ASN A 15 13.40 -6.35 -0.03
N GLY A 16 13.33 -7.63 -0.41
CA GLY A 16 12.50 -8.13 -1.51
C GLY A 16 11.36 -9.04 -1.04
N SER A 17 10.64 -9.60 -2.01
CA SER A 17 9.69 -10.70 -1.83
C SER A 17 10.25 -11.94 -2.51
N ILE A 18 10.96 -12.79 -1.76
CA ILE A 18 11.65 -13.95 -2.32
C ILE A 18 10.68 -15.14 -2.36
N TYR A 19 10.31 -15.61 -3.56
CA TYR A 19 9.48 -16.80 -3.74
C TYR A 19 10.33 -17.95 -4.28
N SER A 20 10.51 -19.00 -3.47
CA SER A 20 11.54 -20.01 -3.75
C SER A 20 11.13 -21.09 -4.74
N VAL A 21 9.83 -21.34 -4.96
CA VAL A 21 9.34 -22.50 -5.74
C VAL A 21 9.93 -23.84 -5.24
N ASP A 22 10.15 -23.97 -3.93
CA ASP A 22 10.71 -25.19 -3.33
C ASP A 22 9.55 -26.13 -2.90
N PRO A 23 9.39 -27.31 -3.53
CA PRO A 23 8.26 -28.20 -3.25
C PRO A 23 8.36 -28.94 -1.90
N GLU A 24 9.54 -28.99 -1.26
CA GLU A 24 9.69 -29.57 0.08
C GLU A 24 9.37 -28.57 1.20
N LEU A 25 9.43 -27.26 0.91
CA LEU A 25 9.04 -26.23 1.85
C LEU A 25 7.52 -26.03 1.83
N ALA A 26 6.85 -26.47 2.89
CA ALA A 26 5.45 -26.13 3.11
C ALA A 26 5.27 -24.60 3.03
N TRP A 27 4.36 -24.17 2.15
CA TRP A 27 4.20 -22.82 1.57
C TRP A 27 4.02 -21.63 2.55
N GLU A 28 4.13 -21.83 3.86
CA GLU A 28 4.17 -20.79 4.90
C GLU A 28 5.51 -20.04 4.95
N SER A 29 6.45 -20.32 4.04
CA SER A 29 7.72 -19.59 3.87
C SER A 29 7.59 -18.23 3.16
N SER A 30 6.37 -17.69 3.01
CA SER A 30 6.04 -16.39 2.39
C SER A 30 6.53 -15.14 3.16
N ALA A 31 7.64 -15.27 3.87
CA ALA A 31 8.28 -14.24 4.71
C ALA A 31 9.78 -14.10 4.44
N ALA A 32 10.31 -14.78 3.40
CA ALA A 32 11.69 -14.57 2.96
C ALA A 32 11.81 -13.18 2.30
N GLN A 33 12.66 -12.34 2.89
CA GLN A 33 12.89 -10.94 2.50
C GLN A 33 14.23 -10.75 1.77
N ALA A 34 15.13 -11.73 1.88
CA ALA A 34 16.50 -11.62 1.44
C ALA A 34 17.08 -12.97 1.00
N ILE A 35 18.10 -12.91 0.14
CA ILE A 35 18.87 -14.04 -0.39
C ILE A 35 20.37 -13.71 -0.40
N ALA A 36 21.18 -14.67 0.02
CA ALA A 36 22.65 -14.61 0.00
C ALA A 36 23.21 -15.54 -1.08
N ILE A 37 24.25 -15.07 -1.77
CA ILE A 37 25.00 -15.79 -2.81
C ILE A 37 26.49 -15.77 -2.46
N ASP A 38 27.14 -16.92 -2.58
CA ASP A 38 28.58 -17.16 -2.42
C ASP A 38 29.08 -17.85 -3.71
N ASP A 39 30.02 -17.23 -4.43
CA ASP A 39 30.41 -17.59 -5.80
C ASP A 39 29.18 -17.78 -6.73
N ASP A 40 28.92 -19.01 -7.21
CA ASP A 40 27.81 -19.35 -8.11
C ASP A 40 26.54 -19.87 -7.40
N GLN A 41 26.55 -19.98 -6.07
CA GLN A 41 25.55 -20.72 -5.29
C GLN A 41 24.76 -19.86 -4.30
N ILE A 42 23.50 -20.24 -4.10
CA ILE A 42 22.62 -19.70 -3.07
C ILE A 42 23.10 -20.22 -1.70
N LEU A 43 23.64 -19.33 -0.88
CA LEU A 43 24.11 -19.66 0.47
C LEU A 43 22.95 -19.82 1.46
N ALA A 44 21.96 -18.91 1.39
CA ALA A 44 20.78 -18.92 2.25
C ALA A 44 19.64 -18.03 1.73
N ILE A 45 18.41 -18.33 2.14
CA ILE A 45 17.25 -17.44 2.06
C ILE A 45 16.65 -17.21 3.46
N GLY A 46 16.14 -16.01 3.75
CA GLY A 46 15.62 -15.68 5.07
C GLY A 46 15.14 -14.24 5.22
N THR A 47 15.05 -13.77 6.46
CA THR A 47 14.78 -12.36 6.78
C THR A 47 15.98 -11.47 6.47
N ASN A 48 15.75 -10.16 6.34
CA ASN A 48 16.82 -9.18 6.12
C ASN A 48 17.94 -9.30 7.19
N ALA A 49 17.58 -9.49 8.45
CA ALA A 49 18.55 -9.59 9.55
C ALA A 49 19.38 -10.89 9.51
N GLU A 50 18.77 -12.03 9.16
CA GLU A 50 19.48 -13.31 9.02
C GLU A 50 20.48 -13.28 7.87
N ILE A 51 20.12 -12.66 6.74
CA ILE A 51 20.97 -12.59 5.55
C ILE A 51 22.06 -11.53 5.67
N LEU A 52 21.77 -10.37 6.27
CA LEU A 52 22.80 -9.35 6.55
C LEU A 52 23.85 -9.83 7.57
N ALA A 53 23.54 -10.84 8.41
CA ALA A 53 24.51 -11.46 9.30
C ALA A 53 25.56 -12.32 8.55
N LEU A 54 25.31 -12.66 7.27
CA LEU A 54 26.25 -13.35 6.38
C LEU A 54 27.11 -12.38 5.56
N ALA A 55 26.90 -11.06 5.68
CA ALA A 55 27.64 -10.03 4.95
C ALA A 55 28.87 -9.51 5.72
N ASN A 56 29.89 -9.05 5.00
CA ASN A 56 31.05 -8.33 5.54
C ASN A 56 31.38 -7.08 4.71
N ASP A 57 32.46 -6.37 5.06
CA ASP A 57 32.95 -5.17 4.37
C ASP A 57 33.33 -5.35 2.88
N GLN A 58 33.25 -6.56 2.31
CA GLN A 58 33.48 -6.87 0.89
C GLN A 58 32.21 -7.35 0.16
N THR A 59 31.17 -7.75 0.90
CA THR A 59 29.89 -8.20 0.34
C THR A 59 29.18 -7.06 -0.41
N ARG A 60 28.68 -7.35 -1.61
CA ARG A 60 27.82 -6.44 -2.39
C ARG A 60 26.40 -6.52 -1.83
N ILE A 61 25.86 -5.41 -1.34
CA ILE A 61 24.52 -5.38 -0.73
C ILE A 61 23.59 -4.62 -1.67
N GLN A 62 22.53 -5.28 -2.13
CA GLN A 62 21.55 -4.74 -3.07
C GLN A 62 20.18 -4.64 -2.42
N ASP A 63 19.55 -3.47 -2.49
CA ASP A 63 18.19 -3.23 -1.97
C ASP A 63 17.18 -3.39 -3.11
N LEU A 64 16.24 -4.32 -2.92
CA LEU A 64 15.18 -4.64 -3.87
C LEU A 64 13.97 -3.71 -3.74
N GLU A 65 13.85 -2.91 -2.69
CA GLU A 65 12.77 -1.94 -2.44
C GLU A 65 11.34 -2.55 -2.51
N GLY A 66 11.20 -3.82 -2.10
CA GLY A 66 9.95 -4.59 -2.08
C GLY A 66 9.75 -5.52 -3.28
N ARG A 67 10.62 -5.46 -4.30
CA ARG A 67 10.52 -6.22 -5.56
C ARG A 67 10.57 -7.74 -5.38
N MET A 68 9.94 -8.46 -6.30
CA MET A 68 9.86 -9.91 -6.26
C MET A 68 11.12 -10.56 -6.81
N VAL A 69 11.51 -11.71 -6.23
CA VAL A 69 12.57 -12.58 -6.75
C VAL A 69 12.02 -13.98 -6.98
N LEU A 70 12.32 -14.53 -8.15
CA LEU A 70 11.97 -15.88 -8.59
C LEU A 70 13.22 -16.64 -9.04
N PRO A 71 13.19 -17.98 -9.14
CA PRO A 71 14.15 -18.71 -9.97
C PRO A 71 14.17 -18.19 -11.40
N GLY A 72 15.29 -18.38 -12.10
CA GLY A 72 15.37 -18.19 -13.53
C GLY A 72 14.27 -18.96 -14.28
N PHE A 73 13.71 -18.38 -15.33
CA PHE A 73 12.73 -19.07 -16.15
C PHE A 73 13.40 -20.05 -17.12
N HIS A 74 12.67 -21.11 -17.46
CA HIS A 74 13.12 -22.19 -18.33
C HIS A 74 12.15 -22.33 -19.49
N ASP A 75 12.61 -22.14 -20.72
CA ASP A 75 11.82 -22.35 -21.93
C ASP A 75 12.14 -23.71 -22.55
N VAL A 76 11.31 -24.72 -22.25
CA VAL A 76 11.61 -26.13 -22.57
C VAL A 76 11.28 -26.54 -24.01
N HIS A 77 10.85 -25.61 -24.85
CA HIS A 77 10.69 -25.83 -26.27
C HIS A 77 10.66 -24.49 -27.00
N THR A 78 11.74 -24.20 -27.72
CA THR A 78 11.95 -23.00 -28.53
C THR A 78 12.81 -23.32 -29.76
N HIS A 79 12.75 -22.49 -30.81
CA HIS A 79 13.58 -22.59 -32.02
C HIS A 79 14.57 -21.42 -32.17
N ILE A 80 15.12 -20.95 -31.04
CA ILE A 80 15.98 -19.76 -30.91
C ILE A 80 17.07 -19.61 -31.97
N LEU A 81 17.78 -20.67 -32.38
CA LEU A 81 18.82 -20.60 -33.41
C LEU A 81 18.21 -20.34 -34.80
N GLU A 82 17.11 -21.01 -35.13
CA GLU A 82 16.44 -20.86 -36.43
C GLU A 82 15.78 -19.48 -36.55
N ALA A 83 15.03 -19.06 -35.53
CA ALA A 83 14.28 -17.81 -35.50
C ALA A 83 15.17 -16.55 -35.61
N PHE A 84 16.35 -16.55 -34.96
CA PHE A 84 17.29 -15.43 -35.05
C PHE A 84 18.26 -15.51 -36.25
N SER A 85 18.13 -16.51 -37.13
CA SER A 85 18.99 -16.61 -38.32
C SER A 85 18.63 -15.54 -39.35
N SER A 86 19.52 -14.57 -39.53
CA SER A 86 19.36 -13.42 -40.45
C SER A 86 19.40 -13.76 -41.96
N VAL A 87 19.26 -15.04 -42.33
CA VAL A 87 19.11 -15.49 -43.72
C VAL A 87 17.69 -15.30 -44.27
N ASN A 88 16.69 -15.14 -43.40
CA ASN A 88 15.36 -14.70 -43.80
C ASN A 88 15.42 -13.21 -44.21
N THR A 89 15.19 -12.94 -45.50
CA THR A 89 15.29 -11.58 -46.09
C THR A 89 13.93 -10.93 -46.34
N VAL A 90 12.82 -11.62 -46.11
CA VAL A 90 11.46 -11.14 -46.45
C VAL A 90 10.47 -11.49 -45.34
N GLN A 91 10.05 -10.48 -44.58
CA GLN A 91 8.97 -10.64 -43.61
C GLN A 91 7.62 -10.27 -44.23
N LEU A 92 6.69 -11.22 -44.21
CA LEU A 92 5.30 -11.10 -44.65
C LEU A 92 4.36 -11.18 -43.43
N SER A 93 3.05 -11.07 -43.64
CA SER A 93 2.07 -11.09 -42.55
C SER A 93 0.80 -11.81 -42.96
N ALA A 94 0.33 -12.72 -42.11
CA ALA A 94 -0.90 -13.50 -42.26
C ALA A 94 -2.14 -12.64 -42.53
N ALA A 95 -2.20 -11.46 -41.91
CA ALA A 95 -3.28 -10.49 -42.05
C ALA A 95 -3.25 -9.69 -43.38
N THR A 96 -2.18 -9.80 -44.17
CA THR A 96 -2.03 -9.06 -45.43
C THR A 96 -2.55 -9.90 -46.61
N PRO A 97 -3.49 -9.39 -47.43
CA PRO A 97 -3.99 -10.11 -48.61
C PRO A 97 -2.90 -10.39 -49.64
N LEU A 98 -3.04 -11.51 -50.36
CA LEU A 98 -2.06 -11.97 -51.34
C LEU A 98 -1.73 -10.92 -52.43
N GLU A 99 -2.70 -10.11 -52.86
CA GLU A 99 -2.46 -9.04 -53.84
C GLU A 99 -1.49 -7.95 -53.35
N ASP A 100 -1.40 -7.74 -52.03
CA ASP A 100 -0.51 -6.76 -51.39
C ASP A 100 0.83 -7.39 -50.95
N LEU A 101 0.91 -8.73 -50.83
CA LEU A 101 2.16 -9.47 -50.60
C LEU A 101 3.07 -9.50 -51.84
N VAL A 102 2.52 -9.72 -53.04
CA VAL A 102 3.29 -9.84 -54.29
C VAL A 102 4.18 -8.61 -54.59
N PRO A 103 3.74 -7.35 -54.38
CA PRO A 103 4.60 -6.17 -54.47
C PRO A 103 5.80 -6.16 -53.51
N LEU A 104 5.71 -6.77 -52.33
CA LEU A 104 6.81 -6.85 -51.35
C LEU A 104 7.90 -7.85 -51.79
N LEU A 105 7.49 -8.88 -52.55
CA LEU A 105 8.36 -9.92 -53.11
C LEU A 105 9.05 -9.47 -54.41
N THR A 106 8.44 -8.52 -55.14
CA THR A 106 8.92 -8.08 -56.44
C THR A 106 10.29 -7.39 -56.36
N GLY A 107 11.31 -8.02 -56.95
CA GLY A 107 12.67 -7.46 -57.00
C GLY A 107 13.54 -7.75 -55.78
N GLN A 108 13.10 -8.64 -54.88
CA GLN A 108 13.95 -9.18 -53.82
C GLN A 108 15.17 -9.91 -54.42
N THR A 109 16.31 -9.84 -53.74
CA THR A 109 17.57 -10.47 -54.17
C THR A 109 17.98 -11.58 -53.21
N PRO A 110 18.55 -12.69 -53.70
CA PRO A 110 18.89 -13.82 -52.85
C PRO A 110 19.95 -13.44 -51.82
N HIS A 111 19.86 -14.01 -50.61
CA HIS A 111 20.85 -13.81 -49.58
C HIS A 111 22.19 -14.42 -49.98
N VAL A 112 23.31 -13.76 -49.65
CA VAL A 112 24.64 -14.16 -50.15
C VAL A 112 25.10 -15.52 -49.61
N ALA A 113 24.71 -15.86 -48.38
CA ALA A 113 25.11 -17.10 -47.70
C ALA A 113 24.34 -18.36 -48.15
N THR A 114 23.15 -18.19 -48.74
CA THR A 114 22.29 -19.30 -49.20
C THR A 114 22.22 -19.35 -50.74
N GLY A 115 22.13 -18.20 -51.39
CA GLY A 115 21.77 -18.09 -52.82
C GLY A 115 20.26 -18.14 -53.09
N TRP A 116 19.43 -18.08 -52.03
CA TRP A 116 17.97 -18.14 -52.07
C TRP A 116 17.35 -16.83 -51.58
N VAL A 117 16.15 -16.49 -52.06
CA VAL A 117 15.28 -15.54 -51.37
C VAL A 117 14.47 -16.35 -50.36
N LEU A 118 14.80 -16.20 -49.08
CA LEU A 118 14.05 -16.82 -47.99
C LEU A 118 13.17 -15.76 -47.33
N GLY A 119 11.94 -16.14 -47.03
CA GLY A 119 10.95 -15.29 -46.40
C GLY A 119 9.98 -16.07 -45.52
N GLY A 120 9.02 -15.40 -44.89
CA GLY A 120 7.87 -16.09 -44.31
C GLY A 120 6.86 -15.17 -43.62
N GLY A 121 5.85 -15.79 -43.02
CA GLY A 121 4.81 -15.11 -42.21
C GLY A 121 3.44 -14.96 -42.88
N GLN A 122 3.26 -15.42 -44.12
CA GLN A 122 1.96 -15.51 -44.81
C GLN A 122 1.23 -16.83 -44.49
N THR A 123 -0.09 -16.89 -44.70
CA THR A 123 -0.88 -18.14 -44.60
C THR A 123 -1.16 -18.77 -45.96
N ILE A 124 -1.22 -20.11 -46.04
CA ILE A 124 -1.50 -20.81 -47.31
C ILE A 124 -2.98 -20.82 -47.72
N ASP A 125 -3.90 -20.55 -46.79
CA ASP A 125 -5.34 -20.45 -47.09
C ASP A 125 -5.66 -19.39 -48.14
N GLN A 126 -4.81 -18.36 -48.25
CA GLN A 126 -4.93 -17.31 -49.27
C GLN A 126 -4.84 -17.84 -50.71
N PHE A 127 -4.31 -19.04 -50.93
CA PHE A 127 -4.24 -19.70 -52.24
C PHE A 127 -5.49 -20.53 -52.58
N VAL A 128 -6.39 -20.77 -51.62
CA VAL A 128 -7.57 -21.64 -51.82
C VAL A 128 -8.55 -21.01 -52.80
N GLY A 129 -8.86 -21.75 -53.88
CA GLY A 129 -9.84 -21.34 -54.89
C GLY A 129 -9.31 -20.39 -55.98
N LEU A 130 -8.01 -20.09 -55.99
CA LEU A 130 -7.36 -19.38 -57.10
C LEU A 130 -7.33 -20.24 -58.38
N THR A 131 -7.25 -19.57 -59.54
CA THR A 131 -7.14 -20.24 -60.85
C THR A 131 -5.69 -20.33 -61.37
N GLU A 132 -4.76 -19.68 -60.69
CA GLU A 132 -3.34 -19.66 -60.99
C GLU A 132 -2.60 -20.49 -59.93
N LEU A 133 -1.51 -21.17 -60.32
CA LEU A 133 -0.76 -21.98 -59.36
C LEU A 133 0.08 -21.06 -58.45
N PRO A 134 0.15 -21.33 -57.13
CA PRO A 134 0.98 -20.57 -56.20
C PRO A 134 2.41 -20.33 -56.68
N LYS A 135 3.10 -21.33 -57.23
CA LYS A 135 4.45 -21.15 -57.80
C LYS A 135 4.51 -20.14 -58.94
N ASP A 136 3.46 -20.03 -59.76
CA ASP A 136 3.42 -19.14 -60.92
C ASP A 136 3.33 -17.67 -60.46
N ILE A 137 2.59 -17.41 -59.37
CA ILE A 137 2.53 -16.11 -58.69
C ILE A 137 3.92 -15.71 -58.16
N LEU A 138 4.66 -16.66 -57.58
CA LEU A 138 6.02 -16.39 -57.08
C LEU A 138 7.06 -16.33 -58.20
N ASP A 139 6.86 -17.03 -59.31
CA ASP A 139 7.66 -16.90 -60.54
C ASP A 139 7.46 -15.52 -61.20
N GLU A 140 6.29 -14.87 -61.10
CA GLU A 140 6.11 -13.48 -61.57
C GLU A 140 6.90 -12.48 -60.70
N ALA A 141 6.86 -12.63 -59.38
CA ALA A 141 7.57 -11.75 -58.44
C ALA A 141 9.10 -11.96 -58.44
N ILE A 142 9.53 -13.23 -58.50
CA ILE A 142 10.92 -13.67 -58.35
C ILE A 142 11.23 -14.76 -59.42
N PRO A 143 11.49 -14.39 -60.69
CA PRO A 143 11.58 -15.33 -61.82
C PRO A 143 12.91 -16.10 -61.94
N ASP A 144 14.03 -15.49 -61.54
CA ASP A 144 15.38 -15.94 -61.93
C ASP A 144 16.16 -16.70 -60.84
N VAL A 145 15.64 -16.75 -59.60
CA VAL A 145 16.34 -17.33 -58.44
C VAL A 145 15.39 -18.18 -57.59
N PRO A 146 15.89 -19.21 -56.88
CA PRO A 146 15.09 -19.97 -55.92
C PRO A 146 14.48 -19.06 -54.84
N ALA A 147 13.17 -19.14 -54.67
CA ALA A 147 12.43 -18.41 -53.65
C ALA A 147 11.56 -19.37 -52.82
N ALA A 148 11.60 -19.18 -51.50
CA ALA A 148 10.85 -19.98 -50.53
C ALA A 148 10.34 -19.09 -49.40
N MET A 149 9.03 -19.11 -49.18
CA MET A 149 8.33 -18.35 -48.14
C MET A 149 7.73 -19.36 -47.15
N LEU A 150 8.26 -19.40 -45.93
CA LEU A 150 7.74 -20.23 -44.85
C LEU A 150 6.37 -19.70 -44.40
N GLU A 151 5.40 -20.57 -44.20
CA GLU A 151 4.07 -20.22 -43.72
C GLU A 151 4.12 -19.85 -42.23
N ALA A 152 3.17 -19.05 -41.74
CA ALA A 152 3.18 -18.48 -40.38
C ALA A 152 3.30 -19.53 -39.25
N THR A 153 2.77 -20.74 -39.42
CA THR A 153 2.90 -21.85 -38.45
C THR A 153 4.22 -22.61 -38.55
N SER A 154 5.09 -22.27 -39.52
CA SER A 154 6.28 -23.05 -39.90
C SER A 154 6.04 -24.47 -40.43
N HIS A 155 4.79 -24.94 -40.52
CA HIS A 155 4.45 -26.28 -41.05
C HIS A 155 4.24 -26.33 -42.57
N SER A 156 4.21 -25.19 -43.27
CA SER A 156 3.96 -25.14 -44.72
C SER A 156 4.92 -24.18 -45.41
N MET A 157 5.12 -24.32 -46.73
CA MET A 157 6.02 -23.46 -47.49
C MET A 157 5.51 -23.20 -48.92
N TRP A 158 5.58 -21.94 -49.33
CA TRP A 158 5.27 -21.47 -50.68
C TRP A 158 6.58 -21.24 -51.46
N VAL A 159 6.74 -21.96 -52.58
CA VAL A 159 7.97 -21.97 -53.38
C VAL A 159 7.72 -21.75 -54.87
N ASN A 160 8.71 -21.18 -55.56
CA ASN A 160 8.66 -20.92 -57.00
C ASN A 160 9.21 -22.11 -57.83
N THR A 161 9.10 -22.05 -59.16
CA THR A 161 9.58 -23.14 -60.03
C THR A 161 11.10 -23.33 -59.94
N ALA A 162 11.86 -22.25 -59.69
CA ALA A 162 13.31 -22.32 -59.49
C ALA A 162 13.70 -23.09 -58.21
N ALA A 163 12.97 -22.90 -57.11
CA ALA A 163 13.13 -23.62 -55.85
C ALA A 163 12.81 -25.11 -55.98
N LEU A 164 11.67 -25.47 -56.58
CA LEU A 164 11.32 -26.87 -56.87
C LEU A 164 12.42 -27.55 -57.73
N THR A 165 12.93 -26.83 -58.74
CA THR A 165 14.01 -27.34 -59.60
C THR A 165 15.32 -27.53 -58.83
N ALA A 166 15.67 -26.62 -57.92
CA ALA A 166 16.89 -26.71 -57.11
C ALA A 166 16.85 -27.89 -56.12
N ALA A 167 15.70 -28.18 -55.53
CA ALA A 167 15.47 -29.36 -54.69
C ALA A 167 15.22 -30.66 -55.47
N GLY A 168 15.17 -30.61 -56.81
CA GLY A 168 14.91 -31.78 -57.65
C GLY A 168 13.46 -32.31 -57.57
N ILE A 169 12.53 -31.48 -57.08
CA ILE A 169 11.11 -31.81 -57.02
C ILE A 169 10.49 -31.70 -58.42
N THR A 170 9.68 -32.69 -58.78
CA THR A 170 8.98 -32.80 -60.06
C THR A 170 7.54 -33.22 -59.80
N ASP A 171 6.66 -33.04 -60.79
CA ASP A 171 5.26 -33.51 -60.73
C ASP A 171 5.14 -35.01 -60.37
N SER A 172 6.18 -35.80 -60.68
CA SER A 172 6.28 -37.24 -60.42
C SER A 172 7.07 -37.64 -59.17
N THR A 173 7.66 -36.68 -58.45
CA THR A 173 8.31 -36.93 -57.16
C THR A 173 7.24 -37.41 -56.18
N PRO A 174 7.42 -38.52 -55.45
CA PRO A 174 6.45 -38.96 -54.45
C PRO A 174 6.42 -38.00 -53.26
N ASP A 175 5.30 -37.99 -52.55
CA ASP A 175 5.21 -37.29 -51.26
C ASP A 175 6.12 -37.98 -50.22
N PRO A 176 6.84 -37.22 -49.37
CA PRO A 176 7.70 -37.79 -48.33
C PRO A 176 6.87 -38.37 -47.17
N THR A 177 7.48 -39.23 -46.36
CA THR A 177 6.88 -39.65 -45.08
C THR A 177 6.58 -38.40 -44.24
N GLY A 178 5.36 -38.29 -43.72
CA GLY A 178 4.95 -37.14 -42.89
C GLY A 178 4.80 -35.81 -43.63
N GLY A 179 4.67 -35.77 -44.96
CA GLY A 179 4.46 -34.50 -45.68
C GLY A 179 3.78 -34.68 -47.04
N VAL A 180 3.33 -33.56 -47.63
CA VAL A 180 2.57 -33.55 -48.89
C VAL A 180 3.11 -32.49 -49.85
N ILE A 181 3.39 -32.88 -51.09
CA ILE A 181 3.66 -31.95 -52.19
C ILE A 181 2.30 -31.65 -52.85
N VAL A 182 1.75 -30.47 -52.66
CA VAL A 182 0.41 -30.16 -53.20
C VAL A 182 0.47 -30.13 -54.72
N ARG A 183 -0.42 -30.89 -55.38
CA ARG A 183 -0.54 -30.98 -56.84
C ARG A 183 -1.89 -30.51 -57.31
N ASP A 184 -1.95 -29.87 -58.48
CA ASP A 184 -3.23 -29.49 -59.07
C ASP A 184 -4.06 -30.74 -59.42
N SER A 185 -5.33 -30.72 -59.03
CA SER A 185 -6.24 -31.84 -59.21
C SER A 185 -6.61 -32.15 -60.67
N VAL A 186 -6.32 -31.24 -61.61
CA VAL A 186 -6.67 -31.34 -63.04
C VAL A 186 -5.46 -31.67 -63.90
N THR A 187 -4.31 -31.01 -63.69
CA THR A 187 -3.08 -31.20 -64.46
C THR A 187 -2.13 -32.21 -63.83
N GLY A 188 -2.14 -32.35 -62.50
CA GLY A 188 -1.19 -33.14 -61.73
C GLY A 188 0.17 -32.45 -61.51
N GLU A 189 0.32 -31.19 -61.90
CA GLU A 189 1.55 -30.41 -61.72
C GLU A 189 1.75 -30.04 -60.24
N ALA A 190 3.00 -30.01 -59.78
CA ALA A 190 3.31 -29.50 -58.45
C ALA A 190 2.96 -28.00 -58.37
N THR A 191 2.18 -27.61 -57.35
CA THR A 191 1.59 -26.26 -57.24
C THR A 191 2.54 -25.20 -56.71
N GLY A 192 3.62 -25.61 -56.04
CA GLY A 192 4.47 -24.73 -55.24
C GLY A 192 4.11 -24.64 -53.76
N LEU A 193 3.10 -25.39 -53.28
CA LEU A 193 2.85 -25.54 -51.85
C LEU A 193 3.39 -26.89 -51.36
N LEU A 194 4.15 -26.84 -50.28
CA LEU A 194 4.74 -27.99 -49.58
C LEU A 194 4.22 -27.97 -48.14
N ILE A 195 3.72 -29.12 -47.67
CA ILE A 195 3.06 -29.26 -46.37
C ILE A 195 3.85 -30.24 -45.51
N ASP A 196 4.01 -29.92 -44.24
CA ASP A 196 4.71 -30.68 -43.21
C ASP A 196 6.12 -31.11 -43.67
N ASN A 197 6.49 -32.38 -43.58
CA ASN A 197 7.85 -32.84 -43.93
C ASN A 197 8.27 -32.58 -45.39
N ALA A 198 7.35 -32.17 -46.28
CA ALA A 198 7.72 -31.72 -47.62
C ALA A 198 8.49 -30.39 -47.63
N VAL A 199 8.39 -29.59 -46.57
CA VAL A 199 9.16 -28.35 -46.37
C VAL A 199 10.66 -28.64 -46.21
N ASP A 200 11.02 -29.71 -45.49
CA ASP A 200 12.42 -30.07 -45.20
C ASP A 200 13.21 -30.40 -46.49
N LEU A 201 12.53 -30.87 -47.56
CA LEU A 201 13.12 -31.08 -48.89
C LEU A 201 13.71 -29.80 -49.52
N ILE A 202 13.17 -28.63 -49.18
CA ILE A 202 13.71 -27.33 -49.60
C ILE A 202 14.83 -26.92 -48.67
N PHE A 203 14.63 -26.99 -47.35
CA PHE A 203 15.64 -26.56 -46.38
C PHE A 203 16.92 -27.39 -46.41
N GLU A 204 16.87 -28.70 -46.71
CA GLU A 204 18.07 -29.54 -46.96
C GLU A 204 18.99 -28.97 -48.06
N VAL A 205 18.45 -28.22 -49.02
CA VAL A 205 19.22 -27.61 -50.14
C VAL A 205 19.45 -26.11 -49.93
N ALA A 206 18.49 -25.39 -49.36
CA ALA A 206 18.55 -23.95 -49.15
C ALA A 206 19.45 -23.54 -47.97
N LEU A 207 19.52 -24.37 -46.93
CA LEU A 207 20.29 -24.16 -45.70
C LEU A 207 21.44 -25.16 -45.55
N ALA A 208 22.02 -25.60 -46.67
CA ALA A 208 23.18 -26.46 -46.67
C ALA A 208 24.39 -25.76 -46.01
N GLN A 209 25.00 -26.43 -45.02
CA GLN A 209 26.06 -25.88 -44.16
C GLN A 209 27.20 -25.24 -44.96
N ASN A 210 27.62 -24.03 -44.55
CA ASN A 210 28.77 -23.33 -45.11
C ASN A 210 29.26 -22.20 -44.19
N ASP A 211 30.54 -21.84 -44.29
CA ASP A 211 31.20 -20.82 -43.44
C ASP A 211 30.43 -19.49 -43.28
N GLN A 212 29.63 -19.07 -44.26
CA GLN A 212 28.84 -17.83 -44.16
C GLN A 212 27.53 -18.03 -43.40
N LEU A 213 26.87 -19.19 -43.56
CA LEU A 213 25.67 -19.54 -42.84
C LEU A 213 25.98 -19.78 -41.36
N ASP A 214 27.04 -20.53 -41.06
CA ASP A 214 27.44 -20.88 -39.70
C ASP A 214 27.78 -19.62 -38.87
N GLU A 215 28.40 -18.61 -39.48
CA GLU A 215 28.68 -17.31 -38.82
C GLU A 215 27.41 -16.47 -38.60
N LEU A 216 26.41 -16.54 -39.48
CA LEU A 216 25.13 -15.84 -39.29
C LEU A 216 24.26 -16.52 -38.23
N ASN A 217 24.23 -17.84 -38.22
CA ASN A 217 23.56 -18.64 -37.17
C ASN A 217 24.22 -18.38 -35.80
N TYR A 218 25.55 -18.26 -35.76
CA TYR A 218 26.27 -17.92 -34.53
C TYR A 218 25.93 -16.51 -34.01
N GLN A 219 25.93 -15.50 -34.88
CA GLN A 219 25.55 -14.14 -34.50
C GLN A 219 24.07 -14.05 -34.07
N GLY A 220 23.18 -14.75 -34.79
CA GLY A 220 21.77 -14.87 -34.46
C GLY A 220 21.55 -15.51 -33.10
N LEU A 221 22.18 -16.66 -32.83
CA LEU A 221 22.10 -17.36 -31.55
C LEU A 221 22.53 -16.47 -30.38
N VAL A 222 23.68 -15.80 -30.47
CA VAL A 222 24.17 -14.90 -29.40
C VAL A 222 23.20 -13.73 -29.18
N GLN A 223 22.60 -13.18 -30.23
CA GLN A 223 21.57 -12.15 -30.10
C GLN A 223 20.27 -12.71 -29.46
N GLY A 224 19.83 -13.89 -29.88
CA GLY A 224 18.63 -14.53 -29.37
C GLY A 224 18.71 -14.82 -27.89
N ILE A 225 19.85 -15.36 -27.43
CA ILE A 225 20.12 -15.60 -26.00
C ILE A 225 20.00 -14.28 -25.21
N GLN A 226 20.55 -13.17 -25.74
CA GLN A 226 20.42 -11.86 -25.10
C GLN A 226 18.97 -11.36 -25.03
N THR A 227 18.11 -11.70 -25.99
CA THR A 227 16.67 -11.41 -25.94
C THR A 227 15.96 -12.29 -24.90
N PHE A 228 16.30 -13.57 -24.79
CA PHE A 228 15.73 -14.47 -23.78
C PHE A 228 16.08 -14.04 -22.35
N ASN A 229 17.33 -13.61 -22.13
CA ASN A 229 17.77 -13.07 -20.84
C ASN A 229 16.98 -11.81 -20.41
N GLN A 230 16.47 -11.00 -21.35
CA GLN A 230 15.63 -9.83 -21.08
C GLN A 230 14.26 -10.20 -20.50
N PHE A 231 13.76 -11.40 -20.78
CA PHE A 231 12.54 -11.95 -20.20
C PHE A 231 12.80 -12.88 -19.00
N GLY A 232 14.02 -12.85 -18.46
CA GLY A 232 14.37 -13.62 -17.26
C GLY A 232 14.61 -15.12 -17.52
N VAL A 233 14.68 -15.54 -18.79
CA VAL A 233 14.94 -16.94 -19.14
C VAL A 233 16.43 -17.24 -18.96
N THR A 234 16.76 -18.18 -18.07
CA THR A 234 18.13 -18.64 -17.80
C THR A 234 18.43 -20.01 -18.40
N SER A 235 17.39 -20.75 -18.82
CA SER A 235 17.53 -22.05 -19.46
C SER A 235 16.62 -22.17 -20.68
N VAL A 236 17.09 -22.85 -21.73
CA VAL A 236 16.33 -23.14 -22.95
C VAL A 236 16.52 -24.60 -23.37
N ALA A 237 15.52 -25.19 -24.00
CA ALA A 237 15.71 -26.39 -24.81
C ALA A 237 15.41 -26.05 -26.28
N ASP A 238 16.47 -26.00 -27.10
CA ASP A 238 16.34 -25.84 -28.55
C ASP A 238 15.71 -27.12 -29.10
N ALA A 239 14.43 -27.01 -29.44
CA ALA A 239 13.60 -28.15 -29.73
C ALA A 239 13.84 -28.74 -31.13
N ARG A 240 14.70 -28.17 -31.98
CA ARG A 240 14.98 -28.74 -33.31
C ARG A 240 16.37 -28.36 -33.83
N VAL A 241 17.37 -28.99 -33.24
CA VAL A 241 18.76 -28.88 -33.70
C VAL A 241 18.98 -29.83 -34.87
N TYR A 242 19.56 -29.31 -35.96
CA TYR A 242 19.87 -30.03 -37.19
C TYR A 242 21.39 -30.25 -37.36
N PRO A 243 21.97 -31.39 -36.94
CA PRO A 243 23.41 -31.65 -37.11
C PRO A 243 23.88 -31.66 -38.57
N SER A 244 23.01 -32.04 -39.51
CA SER A 244 23.31 -31.98 -40.95
C SER A 244 23.50 -30.56 -41.49
N ARG A 245 23.06 -29.55 -40.72
CA ARG A 245 23.19 -28.10 -41.01
C ARG A 245 24.24 -27.43 -40.09
N GLY A 246 24.95 -28.20 -39.25
CA GLY A 246 25.98 -27.68 -38.33
C GLY A 246 25.45 -26.89 -37.12
N HIS A 247 24.17 -27.04 -36.75
CA HIS A 247 23.58 -26.26 -35.65
C HIS A 247 24.24 -26.59 -34.28
N ASP A 248 24.63 -27.85 -34.07
CA ASP A 248 25.33 -28.33 -32.87
C ASP A 248 26.77 -27.79 -32.76
N ASP A 249 27.47 -27.62 -33.89
CA ASP A 249 28.76 -26.91 -33.94
C ASP A 249 28.61 -25.42 -33.56
N VAL A 250 27.52 -24.76 -33.99
CA VAL A 250 27.22 -23.35 -33.64
C VAL A 250 26.95 -23.18 -32.15
N TRP A 251 26.13 -24.05 -31.55
CA TRP A 251 25.92 -24.08 -30.09
C TRP A 251 27.22 -24.38 -29.33
N SER A 252 28.01 -25.36 -29.79
CA SER A 252 29.30 -25.71 -29.18
C SER A 252 30.32 -24.56 -29.25
N ARG A 253 30.27 -23.75 -30.32
CA ARG A 253 31.06 -22.53 -30.45
C ARG A 253 30.62 -21.46 -29.44
N ALA A 254 29.33 -21.27 -29.22
CA ALA A 254 28.83 -20.29 -28.25
C ALA A 254 29.25 -20.61 -26.81
N GLU A 255 29.27 -21.89 -26.41
CA GLU A 255 29.86 -22.29 -25.12
C GLU A 255 31.39 -22.08 -25.10
N THR A 256 32.09 -22.50 -26.16
CA THR A 256 33.57 -22.42 -26.23
C THR A 256 34.10 -20.98 -26.29
N GLU A 257 33.32 -20.03 -26.82
CA GLU A 257 33.63 -18.59 -26.84
C GLU A 257 33.08 -17.83 -25.63
N GLU A 258 32.54 -18.52 -24.60
CA GLU A 258 32.01 -17.93 -23.36
C GLU A 258 30.84 -16.93 -23.61
N HIS A 259 30.08 -17.11 -24.68
CA HIS A 259 28.91 -16.29 -25.04
C HIS A 259 27.56 -16.98 -24.75
N LEU A 260 27.56 -18.27 -24.42
CA LEU A 260 26.37 -19.00 -23.97
C LEU A 260 25.99 -18.53 -22.56
N THR A 261 25.00 -17.63 -22.48
CA THR A 261 24.48 -17.05 -21.22
C THR A 261 23.12 -17.61 -20.81
N VAL A 262 22.84 -18.85 -21.21
CA VAL A 262 21.73 -19.70 -20.76
C VAL A 262 22.20 -21.17 -20.64
N ARG A 263 21.49 -22.00 -19.87
CA ARG A 263 21.66 -23.47 -19.89
C ARG A 263 20.86 -24.03 -21.06
N ALA A 264 21.51 -24.72 -21.98
CA ALA A 264 20.90 -25.20 -23.21
C ALA A 264 20.84 -26.73 -23.28
N ASN A 265 19.65 -27.31 -23.38
CA ASN A 265 19.47 -28.68 -23.87
C ASN A 265 19.21 -28.65 -25.38
N LEU A 266 19.87 -29.51 -26.15
CA LEU A 266 19.65 -29.61 -27.60
C LEU A 266 18.81 -30.85 -27.94
N GLY A 267 17.62 -30.62 -28.51
CA GLY A 267 16.76 -31.63 -29.11
C GLY A 267 17.18 -31.95 -30.54
N LEU A 268 17.91 -33.04 -30.74
CA LEU A 268 18.40 -33.43 -32.06
C LEU A 268 17.26 -33.94 -32.96
N TRP A 269 17.13 -33.38 -34.16
CA TRP A 269 16.09 -33.76 -35.11
C TRP A 269 16.26 -35.18 -35.66
N ALA A 270 15.23 -36.01 -35.51
CA ALA A 270 15.15 -37.34 -36.12
C ALA A 270 14.27 -37.32 -37.39
N TYR A 271 14.93 -37.42 -38.54
CA TYR A 271 14.30 -37.35 -39.86
C TYR A 271 13.43 -38.59 -40.15
N PRO A 272 12.17 -38.43 -40.58
CA PRO A 272 11.31 -39.58 -40.88
C PRO A 272 11.71 -40.31 -42.18
N GLN A 273 12.45 -39.69 -43.11
CA GLN A 273 12.93 -40.32 -44.35
C GLN A 273 14.26 -41.08 -44.24
N HIS A 274 15.02 -40.92 -43.15
CA HIS A 274 16.35 -41.52 -43.01
C HIS A 274 16.33 -43.00 -42.60
N ASP A 275 17.45 -43.71 -42.87
CA ASP A 275 17.67 -45.08 -42.44
C ASP A 275 17.88 -45.14 -40.92
N ASP A 276 17.03 -45.92 -40.24
CA ASP A 276 17.00 -46.01 -38.78
C ASP A 276 18.33 -46.44 -38.17
N VAL A 277 19.05 -47.38 -38.80
CA VAL A 277 20.29 -47.92 -38.22
C VAL A 277 21.42 -46.89 -38.28
N GLN A 278 21.51 -46.16 -39.39
CA GLN A 278 22.49 -45.10 -39.54
C GLN A 278 22.14 -43.89 -38.66
N GLN A 279 20.89 -43.43 -38.70
CA GLN A 279 20.44 -42.26 -37.93
C GLN A 279 20.57 -42.46 -36.42
N ILE A 280 20.14 -43.61 -35.87
CA ILE A 280 20.30 -43.89 -34.43
C ILE A 280 21.79 -43.89 -34.04
N ALA A 281 22.68 -44.41 -34.89
CA ALA A 281 24.11 -44.41 -34.62
C ALA A 281 24.73 -43.00 -34.65
N ASP A 282 24.29 -42.15 -35.58
CA ASP A 282 24.77 -40.76 -35.70
C ASP A 282 24.26 -39.89 -34.52
N LEU A 283 22.99 -40.02 -34.15
CA LEU A 283 22.41 -39.36 -32.96
C LEU A 283 23.12 -39.81 -31.67
N THR A 284 23.37 -41.11 -31.52
CA THR A 284 24.12 -41.68 -30.37
C THR A 284 25.54 -41.09 -30.25
N ALA A 285 26.19 -40.75 -31.37
CA ALA A 285 27.54 -40.22 -31.36
C ALA A 285 27.66 -38.78 -30.84
N LEU A 286 26.55 -38.03 -30.80
CA LEU A 286 26.48 -36.64 -30.34
C LEU A 286 26.06 -36.48 -28.87
N TYR A 287 25.61 -37.56 -28.22
CA TYR A 287 25.10 -37.50 -26.84
C TYR A 287 26.13 -36.93 -25.85
N SER A 288 25.71 -35.91 -25.09
CA SER A 288 26.50 -35.27 -24.04
C SER A 288 25.58 -34.72 -22.95
N ASN A 289 25.64 -35.29 -21.74
CA ASN A 289 24.84 -34.85 -20.59
C ASN A 289 25.77 -34.57 -19.39
N ASP A 290 26.77 -33.73 -19.61
CA ASP A 290 27.67 -33.26 -18.54
C ASP A 290 26.93 -32.18 -17.74
N GLU A 291 26.73 -32.42 -16.44
CA GLU A 291 26.00 -31.49 -15.58
C GLU A 291 26.78 -30.20 -15.33
N ASP A 292 28.12 -30.23 -15.37
CA ASP A 292 28.96 -29.05 -15.12
C ASP A 292 29.04 -28.10 -16.34
N ARG A 293 28.47 -28.49 -17.48
CA ARG A 293 28.38 -27.66 -18.69
C ARG A 293 27.08 -26.86 -18.77
N LEU A 294 27.11 -25.77 -19.52
CA LEU A 294 25.90 -25.04 -19.89
C LEU A 294 25.21 -25.71 -21.08
N LEU A 295 25.96 -26.37 -21.97
CA LEU A 295 25.43 -27.06 -23.15
C LEU A 295 25.33 -28.59 -22.94
N LYS A 296 24.11 -29.11 -23.06
CA LYS A 296 23.78 -30.53 -23.07
C LYS A 296 23.17 -30.92 -24.43
N ILE A 297 23.54 -32.09 -24.92
CA ILE A 297 22.97 -32.76 -26.09
C ILE A 297 22.37 -34.08 -25.58
N ASN A 298 21.20 -33.99 -24.97
CA ASN A 298 20.56 -35.04 -24.19
C ASN A 298 19.09 -35.27 -24.57
N GLU A 299 18.61 -34.61 -25.63
CA GLU A 299 17.23 -34.71 -26.11
C GLU A 299 17.16 -35.11 -27.59
N ILE A 300 16.10 -35.83 -27.96
CA ILE A 300 15.73 -36.13 -29.35
C ILE A 300 14.40 -35.45 -29.66
N LYS A 301 14.33 -34.71 -30.77
CA LYS A 301 13.08 -34.20 -31.32
C LYS A 301 12.52 -35.16 -32.36
N LEU A 302 11.27 -35.53 -32.18
CA LEU A 302 10.47 -36.30 -33.12
C LEU A 302 9.12 -35.62 -33.32
N TYR A 303 8.54 -35.78 -34.50
CA TYR A 303 7.13 -35.49 -34.75
C TYR A 303 6.38 -36.83 -34.81
N SER A 304 5.21 -36.87 -34.20
CA SER A 304 4.25 -37.96 -34.36
C SER A 304 3.37 -37.69 -35.59
N ASP A 305 2.82 -36.49 -35.67
CA ASP A 305 1.86 -35.99 -36.67
C ASP A 305 2.21 -34.54 -37.12
N GLY A 306 1.28 -33.86 -37.79
CA GLY A 306 1.35 -32.43 -38.13
C GLY A 306 0.32 -31.60 -37.36
N ILE A 307 -0.16 -30.48 -37.92
CA ILE A 307 -1.08 -29.52 -37.26
C ILE A 307 -2.55 -29.63 -37.70
N ILE A 308 -3.46 -28.99 -36.95
CA ILE A 308 -4.91 -29.09 -37.18
C ILE A 308 -5.32 -28.33 -38.44
N GLU A 309 -4.73 -27.16 -38.66
CA GLU A 309 -5.02 -26.17 -39.71
C GLU A 309 -4.79 -26.76 -41.11
N ASN A 310 -3.67 -27.47 -41.29
CA ASN A 310 -3.35 -28.21 -42.51
C ASN A 310 -4.22 -29.49 -42.67
N GLY A 311 -4.96 -29.89 -41.63
CA GLY A 311 -5.62 -31.19 -41.53
C GLY A 311 -4.62 -32.35 -41.55
N THR A 312 -3.51 -32.21 -40.83
CA THR A 312 -2.39 -33.18 -40.80
C THR A 312 -2.08 -33.73 -39.41
N ALA A 313 -2.57 -33.12 -38.33
CA ALA A 313 -2.63 -33.72 -37.00
C ALA A 313 -3.42 -35.05 -37.02
N ALA A 314 -2.93 -36.05 -36.30
CA ALA A 314 -3.48 -37.39 -36.33
C ALA A 314 -4.66 -37.52 -35.36
N LEU A 315 -5.87 -37.72 -35.90
CA LEU A 315 -7.11 -37.74 -35.12
C LEU A 315 -7.75 -39.13 -35.01
N LEU A 316 -8.28 -39.46 -33.83
CA LEU A 316 -9.01 -40.70 -33.56
C LEU A 316 -10.35 -40.75 -34.31
N ASP A 317 -11.11 -39.66 -34.20
CA ASP A 317 -12.32 -39.40 -35.00
C ASP A 317 -11.96 -38.50 -36.17
N ALA A 318 -12.62 -38.71 -37.32
CA ALA A 318 -12.28 -37.99 -38.55
C ALA A 318 -12.45 -36.47 -38.43
N TYR A 319 -11.75 -35.72 -39.29
CA TYR A 319 -12.01 -34.30 -39.53
C TYR A 319 -13.43 -34.10 -40.12
N ASP A 320 -14.09 -33.00 -39.76
CA ASP A 320 -15.36 -32.58 -40.37
C ASP A 320 -15.13 -32.07 -41.81
N ILE A 321 -13.96 -31.50 -42.07
CA ILE A 321 -13.44 -31.14 -43.39
C ILE A 321 -12.02 -31.72 -43.51
N ALA A 322 -11.84 -32.75 -44.35
CA ALA A 322 -10.54 -33.36 -44.57
C ALA A 322 -9.55 -32.38 -45.23
N GLY A 323 -8.39 -32.18 -44.59
CA GLY A 323 -7.27 -31.40 -45.12
C GLY A 323 -6.25 -32.23 -45.89
N TYR A 324 -4.99 -31.79 -45.90
CA TYR A 324 -3.92 -32.40 -46.72
C TYR A 324 -3.53 -33.81 -46.25
N GLY A 325 -3.71 -34.14 -44.97
CA GLY A 325 -3.52 -35.49 -44.42
C GLY A 325 -4.68 -36.46 -44.71
N GLY A 326 -5.80 -35.98 -45.27
CA GLY A 326 -7.02 -36.76 -45.45
C GLY A 326 -7.86 -36.86 -44.17
N ASP A 327 -8.77 -37.82 -44.13
CA ASP A 327 -9.84 -37.89 -43.11
C ASP A 327 -9.34 -37.96 -41.64
N HIS A 328 -8.11 -38.40 -41.40
CA HIS A 328 -7.55 -38.64 -40.05
C HIS A 328 -6.14 -38.04 -39.84
N GLY A 329 -5.69 -37.15 -40.74
CA GLY A 329 -4.32 -36.62 -40.71
C GLY A 329 -3.24 -37.61 -41.14
N LEU A 330 -1.98 -37.23 -40.94
CA LEU A 330 -0.80 -38.01 -41.34
C LEU A 330 0.06 -38.40 -40.13
N LYS A 331 1.08 -39.23 -40.39
CA LYS A 331 2.10 -39.58 -39.39
C LYS A 331 3.50 -39.40 -39.96
N TYR A 332 4.37 -38.82 -39.16
CA TYR A 332 5.81 -38.75 -39.40
C TYR A 332 6.48 -40.07 -39.01
N PHE A 333 6.11 -40.63 -37.86
CA PHE A 333 6.57 -41.92 -37.36
C PHE A 333 5.37 -42.79 -36.96
N GLU A 334 5.33 -44.03 -37.46
CA GLU A 334 4.41 -45.03 -36.93
C GLU A 334 4.84 -45.49 -35.54
N VAL A 335 3.89 -45.90 -34.70
CA VAL A 335 4.13 -46.29 -33.30
C VAL A 335 5.26 -47.33 -33.14
N GLU A 336 5.32 -48.37 -33.99
CA GLU A 336 6.39 -49.39 -33.96
C GLU A 336 7.80 -48.79 -34.19
N ARG A 337 7.89 -47.65 -34.89
CA ARG A 337 9.14 -46.94 -35.15
C ARG A 337 9.48 -45.95 -34.04
N LEU A 338 8.48 -45.29 -33.44
CA LEU A 338 8.67 -44.53 -32.19
C LEU A 338 9.22 -45.44 -31.09
N GLU A 339 8.63 -46.62 -30.90
CA GLU A 339 9.11 -47.65 -29.96
C GLU A 339 10.57 -48.07 -30.23
N ASN A 340 10.95 -48.23 -31.50
CA ASN A 340 12.31 -48.58 -31.89
C ASN A 340 13.33 -47.47 -31.55
N TYR A 341 12.98 -46.20 -31.78
CA TYR A 341 13.85 -45.06 -31.44
C TYR A 341 13.96 -44.86 -29.93
N LEU A 342 12.82 -44.87 -29.22
CA LEU A 342 12.77 -44.81 -27.76
C LEU A 342 13.67 -45.90 -27.16
N THR A 343 13.42 -47.17 -27.48
CA THR A 343 14.20 -48.32 -26.98
C THR A 343 15.72 -48.15 -27.22
N ALA A 344 16.13 -47.61 -28.36
CA ALA A 344 17.54 -47.50 -28.73
C ALA A 344 18.26 -46.32 -28.07
N LEU A 345 17.60 -45.15 -27.99
CA LEU A 345 18.23 -43.90 -27.54
C LEU A 345 18.01 -43.63 -26.04
N GLN A 346 16.94 -44.17 -25.44
CA GLN A 346 16.73 -44.13 -23.98
C GLN A 346 17.85 -44.88 -23.23
N GLU A 347 18.40 -45.97 -23.79
CA GLU A 347 19.53 -46.72 -23.22
C GLU A 347 20.85 -45.92 -23.26
N VAL A 348 20.94 -44.91 -24.13
CA VAL A 348 22.06 -43.94 -24.16
C VAL A 348 21.88 -42.85 -23.10
N GLY A 349 20.62 -42.54 -22.74
CA GLY A 349 20.24 -41.48 -21.81
C GLY A 349 19.46 -40.33 -22.44
N PHE A 350 19.04 -40.45 -23.70
CA PHE A 350 18.24 -39.40 -24.35
C PHE A 350 16.81 -39.33 -23.81
N ALA A 351 16.39 -38.14 -23.37
CA ALA A 351 14.98 -37.79 -23.26
C ALA A 351 14.38 -37.49 -24.64
N PHE A 352 13.05 -37.54 -24.77
CA PHE A 352 12.37 -37.33 -26.05
C PHE A 352 11.41 -36.15 -25.94
N ASN A 353 11.52 -35.20 -26.87
CA ASN A 353 10.52 -34.19 -27.17
C ASN A 353 9.71 -34.69 -28.38
N ILE A 354 8.46 -35.05 -28.15
CA ILE A 354 7.57 -35.56 -29.20
C ILE A 354 6.52 -34.49 -29.49
N HIS A 355 6.61 -33.84 -30.66
CA HIS A 355 5.50 -33.05 -31.19
C HIS A 355 4.32 -34.00 -31.46
N ALA A 356 3.21 -33.80 -30.75
CA ALA A 356 1.97 -34.49 -31.03
C ALA A 356 0.79 -33.54 -30.79
N VAL A 357 0.06 -33.19 -31.85
CA VAL A 357 -1.03 -32.20 -31.81
C VAL A 357 -2.39 -32.89 -31.68
N GLY A 358 -2.60 -33.95 -32.46
CA GLY A 358 -3.87 -34.67 -32.53
C GLY A 358 -3.99 -35.79 -31.49
N ASP A 359 -5.23 -36.14 -31.14
CA ASP A 359 -5.50 -37.11 -30.06
C ASP A 359 -5.06 -38.55 -30.37
N ALA A 360 -4.92 -38.92 -31.65
CA ALA A 360 -4.30 -40.18 -32.04
C ALA A 360 -2.76 -40.09 -31.99
N GLY A 361 -2.17 -38.95 -32.34
CA GLY A 361 -0.73 -38.69 -32.19
C GLY A 361 -0.29 -38.78 -30.73
N VAL A 362 -0.99 -38.07 -29.83
CA VAL A 362 -0.74 -38.11 -28.38
C VAL A 362 -0.92 -39.53 -27.84
N ARG A 363 -1.96 -40.25 -28.27
CA ARG A 363 -2.20 -41.64 -27.84
C ARG A 363 -1.12 -42.60 -28.31
N ASP A 364 -0.63 -42.48 -29.54
CA ASP A 364 0.46 -43.31 -30.07
C ASP A 364 1.78 -43.03 -29.34
N ALA A 365 2.12 -41.75 -29.13
CA ALA A 365 3.30 -41.34 -28.35
C ALA A 365 3.28 -41.88 -26.91
N LEU A 366 2.16 -41.69 -26.18
CA LEU A 366 1.96 -42.27 -24.84
C LEU A 366 2.08 -43.80 -24.84
N SER A 367 1.58 -44.47 -25.88
CA SER A 367 1.62 -45.94 -25.96
C SER A 367 3.02 -46.47 -26.24
N ALA A 368 3.79 -45.77 -27.07
CA ALA A 368 5.20 -46.08 -27.30
C ALA A 368 6.02 -45.89 -26.01
N ILE A 369 5.85 -44.76 -25.30
CA ILE A 369 6.50 -44.53 -24.00
C ILE A 369 6.10 -45.62 -22.99
N GLU A 370 4.80 -45.90 -22.83
CA GLU A 370 4.29 -46.93 -21.91
C GLU A 370 4.88 -48.32 -22.19
N SER A 371 5.17 -48.65 -23.47
CA SER A 371 5.75 -49.93 -23.85
C SER A 371 7.27 -50.01 -23.61
N THR A 372 8.02 -48.91 -23.79
CA THR A 372 9.49 -48.90 -23.70
C THR A 372 10.06 -48.47 -22.35
N ASN A 373 9.33 -47.72 -21.50
CA ASN A 373 9.84 -47.07 -20.28
C ASN A 373 10.23 -48.03 -19.12
N GLN A 374 10.43 -49.33 -19.38
CA GLN A 374 10.77 -50.33 -18.37
C GLN A 374 12.21 -50.19 -17.87
N GLY A 375 12.40 -49.35 -16.85
CA GLY A 375 13.69 -49.12 -16.20
C GLY A 375 14.38 -47.81 -16.58
N HIS A 376 13.66 -46.91 -17.27
CA HIS A 376 14.13 -45.59 -17.69
C HIS A 376 13.19 -44.45 -17.23
N THR A 377 12.40 -44.68 -16.18
CA THR A 377 11.40 -43.73 -15.65
C THR A 377 11.99 -42.41 -15.11
N ASP A 378 13.31 -42.37 -15.00
CA ASP A 378 14.17 -41.23 -14.74
C ASP A 378 14.32 -40.31 -15.97
N LEU A 379 14.13 -40.81 -17.20
CA LEU A 379 14.16 -40.02 -18.42
C LEU A 379 12.84 -39.26 -18.62
N ARG A 380 12.99 -37.95 -18.84
CA ARG A 380 11.91 -36.96 -18.79
C ARG A 380 11.27 -36.77 -20.17
N HIS A 381 10.67 -37.84 -20.69
CA HIS A 381 9.97 -37.79 -21.98
C HIS A 381 8.80 -36.79 -21.92
N ARG A 382 8.72 -35.90 -22.91
CA ARG A 382 7.67 -34.88 -23.04
C ARG A 382 6.92 -35.00 -24.35
N ILE A 383 5.61 -34.76 -24.28
CA ILE A 383 4.77 -34.54 -25.47
C ILE A 383 4.47 -33.05 -25.50
N THR A 384 4.87 -32.38 -26.57
CA THR A 384 4.65 -30.94 -26.76
C THR A 384 3.48 -30.66 -27.70
N HIS A 385 2.94 -29.44 -27.60
CA HIS A 385 1.69 -28.94 -28.16
C HIS A 385 0.50 -29.62 -27.51
N ALA A 386 0.31 -30.92 -27.74
CA ALA A 386 -0.71 -31.73 -27.08
C ALA A 386 -2.10 -31.05 -27.09
N GLU A 387 -2.44 -30.44 -28.22
CA GLU A 387 -3.57 -29.50 -28.34
C GLU A 387 -4.91 -30.20 -28.16
N ILE A 388 -5.12 -31.33 -28.85
CA ILE A 388 -6.28 -32.19 -28.67
C ILE A 388 -5.83 -33.47 -27.97
N ILE A 389 -6.24 -33.66 -26.72
CA ILE A 389 -6.01 -34.90 -25.97
C ILE A 389 -7.36 -35.53 -25.66
N HIS A 390 -7.52 -36.82 -25.96
CA HIS A 390 -8.73 -37.55 -25.60
C HIS A 390 -8.78 -37.77 -24.06
N PRO A 391 -9.91 -37.53 -23.37
CA PRO A 391 -9.98 -37.57 -21.89
C PRO A 391 -9.51 -38.87 -21.21
N ASP A 392 -9.68 -40.03 -21.87
CA ASP A 392 -9.16 -41.32 -21.37
C ASP A 392 -7.63 -41.33 -21.20
N ASP A 393 -6.90 -40.49 -21.94
CA ASP A 393 -5.43 -40.42 -21.92
C ASP A 393 -4.88 -39.43 -20.88
N TYR A 394 -5.69 -38.55 -20.26
CA TYR A 394 -5.22 -37.55 -19.27
C TYR A 394 -4.45 -38.21 -18.11
N SER A 395 -5.00 -39.29 -17.56
CA SER A 395 -4.38 -40.05 -16.46
C SER A 395 -3.11 -40.81 -16.87
N ARG A 396 -2.88 -41.01 -18.18
CA ARG A 396 -1.73 -41.77 -18.67
C ARG A 396 -0.42 -40.99 -18.52
N PHE A 397 -0.44 -39.67 -18.73
CA PHE A 397 0.71 -38.78 -18.50
C PHE A 397 1.30 -39.00 -17.10
N ALA A 398 0.47 -38.84 -16.06
CA ALA A 398 0.86 -39.10 -14.67
C ALA A 398 1.35 -40.54 -14.43
N SER A 399 0.71 -41.54 -15.05
CA SER A 399 1.08 -42.96 -14.85
C SER A 399 2.38 -43.39 -15.55
N THR A 400 2.76 -42.69 -16.63
CA THR A 400 3.96 -42.97 -17.43
C THR A 400 5.14 -42.08 -17.05
N GLY A 401 4.90 -41.00 -16.28
CA GLY A 401 5.88 -39.94 -16.04
C GLY A 401 6.08 -39.02 -17.25
N THR A 402 5.18 -39.06 -18.24
CA THR A 402 5.27 -38.21 -19.43
C THR A 402 4.86 -36.79 -19.07
N ILE A 403 5.69 -35.82 -19.45
CA ILE A 403 5.46 -34.40 -19.24
C ILE A 403 4.54 -33.86 -20.34
N ALA A 404 3.55 -33.04 -19.95
CA ALA A 404 2.71 -32.29 -20.86
C ALA A 404 3.29 -30.87 -21.01
N ASP A 405 3.71 -30.54 -22.22
CA ASP A 405 4.42 -29.30 -22.57
C ASP A 405 3.53 -28.43 -23.47
N PHE A 406 3.07 -27.29 -22.95
CA PHE A 406 2.04 -26.46 -23.58
C PHE A 406 2.50 -25.05 -23.92
N GLN A 407 2.17 -24.61 -25.13
CA GLN A 407 2.44 -23.28 -25.68
C GLN A 407 1.18 -22.43 -25.46
N VAL A 408 1.01 -21.91 -24.24
CA VAL A 408 -0.22 -21.23 -23.79
C VAL A 408 -0.31 -19.75 -24.19
N GLY A 409 0.78 -19.15 -24.70
CA GLY A 409 0.75 -17.80 -25.26
C GLY A 409 0.23 -17.77 -26.70
N GLY A 410 -0.15 -16.58 -27.17
CA GLY A 410 -0.37 -16.30 -28.60
C GLY A 410 -1.77 -16.55 -29.16
N GLU A 411 -1.89 -16.54 -30.49
CA GLU A 411 -3.17 -16.49 -31.21
C GLU A 411 -3.98 -17.80 -31.17
N ILE A 412 -3.36 -18.92 -30.77
CA ILE A 412 -3.98 -20.25 -30.79
C ILE A 412 -5.25 -20.31 -29.91
N LEU A 413 -5.26 -19.59 -28.78
CA LEU A 413 -6.39 -19.48 -27.86
C LEU A 413 -7.40 -18.39 -28.22
N SER A 414 -7.17 -17.64 -29.31
CA SER A 414 -8.05 -16.54 -29.70
C SER A 414 -9.47 -17.02 -30.08
N PRO A 415 -10.52 -16.21 -29.84
CA PRO A 415 -11.88 -16.56 -30.24
C PRO A 415 -12.03 -16.79 -31.75
N GLU A 416 -11.21 -16.10 -32.56
CA GLU A 416 -11.22 -16.22 -34.02
C GLU A 416 -10.60 -17.54 -34.47
N ASN A 417 -9.42 -17.92 -33.93
CA ASN A 417 -8.80 -19.20 -34.23
C ASN A 417 -9.67 -20.39 -33.78
N ARG A 418 -10.26 -20.31 -32.57
CA ARG A 418 -11.15 -21.38 -32.09
C ARG A 418 -12.38 -21.59 -32.98
N GLU A 419 -12.98 -20.52 -33.50
CA GLU A 419 -14.12 -20.65 -34.44
C GLU A 419 -13.67 -21.21 -35.79
N PHE A 420 -12.46 -20.88 -36.27
CA PHE A 420 -11.87 -21.52 -37.45
C PHE A 420 -11.63 -23.02 -37.23
N LEU A 421 -10.95 -23.40 -36.16
CA LEU A 421 -10.68 -24.81 -35.82
C LEU A 421 -11.96 -25.62 -35.59
N ARG A 422 -13.03 -25.01 -35.05
CA ARG A 422 -14.36 -25.64 -34.96
C ARG A 422 -14.90 -26.06 -36.34
N THR A 423 -14.52 -25.41 -37.44
CA THR A 423 -14.90 -25.85 -38.80
C THR A 423 -14.19 -27.12 -39.27
N LEU A 424 -13.03 -27.43 -38.68
CA LEU A 424 -12.18 -28.58 -39.04
C LEU A 424 -12.43 -29.79 -38.12
N VAL A 425 -12.57 -29.56 -36.80
CA VAL A 425 -12.65 -30.62 -35.79
C VAL A 425 -13.92 -30.60 -34.93
N GLY A 426 -14.84 -29.67 -35.16
CA GLY A 426 -16.09 -29.54 -34.41
C GLY A 426 -15.88 -29.13 -32.95
N ASP A 427 -16.72 -29.66 -32.05
CA ASP A 427 -16.70 -29.35 -30.60
C ASP A 427 -15.36 -29.65 -29.90
N ARG A 428 -14.44 -30.41 -30.54
CA ARG A 428 -13.07 -30.65 -30.04
C ARG A 428 -12.24 -29.37 -29.91
N ALA A 429 -12.54 -28.35 -30.71
CA ALA A 429 -11.87 -27.04 -30.63
C ALA A 429 -12.16 -26.28 -29.32
N ASP A 430 -13.20 -26.68 -28.56
CA ASP A 430 -13.55 -26.04 -27.30
C ASP A 430 -12.74 -26.54 -26.09
N THR A 431 -11.83 -27.51 -26.28
CA THR A 431 -10.95 -28.06 -25.22
C THR A 431 -9.48 -28.11 -25.64
N LEU A 432 -9.04 -27.18 -26.50
CA LEU A 432 -7.65 -27.07 -26.94
C LEU A 432 -6.70 -26.75 -25.77
N LEU A 433 -5.51 -27.35 -25.78
CA LEU A 433 -4.50 -27.20 -24.72
C LEU A 433 -5.11 -27.44 -23.33
N PRO A 434 -5.46 -28.70 -22.96
CA PRO A 434 -6.21 -29.04 -21.75
C PRO A 434 -5.37 -28.99 -20.45
N VAL A 435 -4.67 -27.87 -20.25
CA VAL A 435 -3.75 -27.55 -19.15
C VAL A 435 -4.33 -27.94 -17.80
N ARG A 436 -5.50 -27.38 -17.45
CA ARG A 436 -6.15 -27.64 -16.16
C ARG A 436 -6.49 -29.11 -15.97
N SER A 437 -6.98 -29.76 -17.01
CA SER A 437 -7.41 -31.15 -16.96
C SER A 437 -6.24 -32.11 -16.72
N LEU A 438 -5.07 -31.82 -17.29
CA LEU A 438 -3.83 -32.59 -17.10
C LEU A 438 -3.20 -32.31 -15.73
N HIS A 439 -3.17 -31.05 -15.29
CA HIS A 439 -2.75 -30.66 -13.96
C HIS A 439 -3.59 -31.37 -12.86
N ASP A 440 -4.92 -31.31 -12.94
CA ASP A 440 -5.81 -31.98 -11.98
C ASP A 440 -5.76 -33.53 -12.08
N ALA A 441 -5.31 -34.08 -13.21
CA ALA A 441 -5.01 -35.51 -13.36
C ALA A 441 -3.66 -35.92 -12.73
N GLY A 442 -2.86 -34.96 -12.26
CA GLY A 442 -1.55 -35.19 -11.62
C GLY A 442 -0.41 -35.37 -12.62
N ALA A 443 -0.54 -34.90 -13.87
CA ALA A 443 0.56 -34.84 -14.81
C ALA A 443 1.53 -33.69 -14.47
N THR A 444 2.82 -33.88 -14.73
CA THR A 444 3.77 -32.75 -14.74
C THR A 444 3.46 -31.87 -15.94
N VAL A 445 3.07 -30.63 -15.67
CA VAL A 445 2.80 -29.60 -16.68
C VAL A 445 3.96 -28.61 -16.72
N VAL A 446 4.42 -28.31 -17.93
CA VAL A 446 5.40 -27.26 -18.23
C VAL A 446 4.86 -26.32 -19.30
N PHE A 447 5.38 -25.10 -19.32
CA PHE A 447 5.09 -24.12 -20.36
C PHE A 447 6.35 -23.74 -21.14
N SER A 448 6.16 -23.34 -22.39
CA SER A 448 7.22 -22.93 -23.31
C SER A 448 6.71 -21.85 -24.27
N SER A 449 7.60 -21.24 -25.07
CA SER A 449 7.19 -20.29 -26.10
C SER A 449 6.88 -20.94 -27.45
N ASP A 450 7.64 -21.96 -27.86
CA ASP A 450 7.76 -22.35 -29.28
C ASP A 450 8.15 -21.14 -30.18
N PHE A 451 9.01 -20.27 -29.65
CA PHE A 451 9.46 -19.06 -30.35
C PHE A 451 10.13 -19.42 -31.69
N ASP A 452 9.80 -18.75 -32.80
CA ASP A 452 9.07 -17.47 -32.91
C ASP A 452 7.56 -17.54 -33.17
N VAL A 453 6.91 -18.71 -32.99
CA VAL A 453 5.44 -18.82 -33.11
C VAL A 453 4.72 -17.97 -32.05
N ASN A 454 5.20 -18.00 -30.81
CA ASN A 454 4.70 -17.14 -29.73
C ASN A 454 5.82 -16.30 -29.10
N SER A 455 5.44 -15.29 -28.32
CA SER A 455 6.37 -14.44 -27.57
C SER A 455 7.28 -15.27 -26.66
N PRO A 456 8.58 -14.97 -26.56
CA PRO A 456 9.49 -15.63 -25.63
C PRO A 456 9.36 -15.06 -24.19
N ASN A 457 8.41 -14.15 -23.95
CA ASN A 457 8.11 -13.59 -22.64
C ASN A 457 7.25 -14.58 -21.81
N PRO A 458 7.77 -15.18 -20.71
CA PRO A 458 7.01 -16.12 -19.89
C PRO A 458 5.75 -15.52 -19.27
N PHE A 459 5.72 -14.20 -19.03
CA PHE A 459 4.56 -13.55 -18.41
C PHE A 459 3.30 -13.64 -19.28
N VAL A 460 3.45 -13.61 -20.61
CA VAL A 460 2.33 -13.84 -21.56
C VAL A 460 1.74 -15.23 -21.37
N GLY A 461 2.59 -16.26 -21.22
CA GLY A 461 2.13 -17.62 -20.98
C GLY A 461 1.50 -17.82 -19.60
N ILE A 462 2.10 -17.21 -18.56
CA ILE A 462 1.56 -17.23 -17.19
C ILE A 462 0.17 -16.58 -17.18
N GLU A 463 0.01 -15.39 -17.75
CA GLU A 463 -1.28 -14.71 -17.86
C GLU A 463 -2.32 -15.57 -18.58
N GLN A 464 -2.05 -16.01 -19.80
CA GLN A 464 -3.03 -16.75 -20.61
C GLN A 464 -3.42 -18.09 -19.99
N SER A 465 -2.53 -18.72 -19.20
CA SER A 465 -2.87 -19.89 -18.39
C SER A 465 -3.88 -19.62 -17.27
N MET A 466 -4.06 -18.35 -16.87
CA MET A 466 -4.93 -17.90 -15.78
C MET A 466 -6.19 -17.17 -16.28
N THR A 467 -6.14 -16.45 -17.40
CA THR A 467 -7.21 -15.55 -17.89
C THR A 467 -8.14 -16.16 -18.95
N ARG A 468 -7.77 -17.32 -19.51
CA ARG A 468 -8.62 -18.06 -20.46
C ARG A 468 -9.99 -18.46 -19.86
N THR A 469 -10.99 -18.61 -20.72
CA THR A 469 -12.42 -18.73 -20.34
C THR A 469 -13.10 -20.01 -20.82
N ASP A 470 -12.31 -21.00 -21.21
CA ASP A 470 -12.76 -22.31 -21.71
C ASP A 470 -12.80 -23.41 -20.63
N GLY A 471 -12.53 -23.07 -19.37
CA GLY A 471 -12.46 -24.04 -18.27
C GLY A 471 -11.13 -24.77 -18.19
N GLN A 472 -10.10 -24.33 -18.94
CA GLN A 472 -8.73 -24.83 -18.85
C GLN A 472 -7.78 -23.89 -18.07
N GLU A 473 -8.31 -22.87 -17.40
CA GLU A 473 -7.56 -21.98 -16.53
C GLU A 473 -7.01 -22.65 -15.26
N LEU A 474 -5.77 -22.30 -14.89
CA LEU A 474 -5.17 -22.69 -13.61
C LEU A 474 -5.81 -21.89 -12.46
N ALA A 475 -5.93 -22.52 -11.28
CA ALA A 475 -6.55 -21.84 -10.13
C ALA A 475 -5.59 -20.87 -9.43
N HIS A 476 -4.28 -21.06 -9.57
CA HIS A 476 -3.29 -20.29 -8.83
C HIS A 476 -2.08 -19.99 -9.72
N VAL A 477 -1.68 -18.71 -9.78
CA VAL A 477 -0.50 -18.23 -10.50
C VAL A 477 0.79 -18.96 -10.11
N LYS A 478 0.89 -19.46 -8.86
CA LYS A 478 2.01 -20.30 -8.43
C LYS A 478 2.18 -21.58 -9.25
N ASP A 479 1.09 -22.19 -9.73
CA ASP A 479 1.14 -23.43 -10.51
C ASP A 479 1.70 -23.13 -11.92
N ALA A 480 1.43 -21.93 -12.45
CA ALA A 480 2.01 -21.41 -13.69
C ALA A 480 3.49 -20.98 -13.54
N ILE A 481 3.86 -20.38 -12.40
CA ILE A 481 5.27 -20.08 -12.07
C ILE A 481 6.06 -21.40 -11.97
N GLU A 482 5.53 -22.43 -11.31
CA GLU A 482 6.14 -23.75 -11.19
C GLU A 482 6.33 -24.42 -12.55
N ALA A 483 5.36 -24.25 -13.47
CA ALA A 483 5.43 -24.75 -14.86
C ALA A 483 6.58 -24.14 -15.70
N TYR A 484 6.97 -22.88 -15.44
CA TYR A 484 8.11 -22.21 -16.10
C TYR A 484 9.43 -22.26 -15.30
N THR A 485 9.44 -22.82 -14.08
CA THR A 485 10.63 -22.86 -13.21
C THR A 485 10.97 -24.29 -12.78
N TYR A 486 10.41 -24.78 -11.68
CA TYR A 486 10.77 -26.09 -11.12
C TYR A 486 10.40 -27.26 -12.04
N ASN A 487 9.19 -27.30 -12.60
CA ASN A 487 8.78 -28.38 -13.50
C ASN A 487 9.56 -28.36 -14.82
N ALA A 488 9.94 -27.17 -15.28
CA ALA A 488 10.74 -26.98 -16.48
C ALA A 488 12.23 -27.35 -16.26
N ALA A 489 12.78 -27.05 -15.07
CA ALA A 489 14.08 -27.58 -14.65
C ALA A 489 14.07 -29.11 -14.54
N TYR A 490 12.97 -29.69 -14.05
CA TYR A 490 12.73 -31.13 -14.01
C TYR A 490 12.65 -31.74 -15.42
N ALA A 491 11.95 -31.12 -16.36
CA ALA A 491 11.89 -31.55 -17.75
C ALA A 491 13.28 -31.58 -18.42
N MET A 492 14.17 -30.64 -18.04
CA MET A 492 15.54 -30.53 -18.55
C MET A 492 16.57 -31.39 -17.79
N GLN A 493 16.17 -32.17 -16.77
CA GLN A 493 17.06 -32.94 -15.89
C GLN A 493 18.13 -32.06 -15.22
N GLN A 494 17.67 -31.03 -14.50
CA GLN A 494 18.49 -30.11 -13.71
C GLN A 494 17.79 -29.55 -12.46
N GLU A 495 16.68 -30.17 -12.04
CA GLU A 495 15.89 -29.82 -10.86
C GLU A 495 16.67 -29.87 -9.54
N ASP A 496 17.78 -30.62 -9.47
CA ASP A 496 18.64 -30.68 -8.28
C ASP A 496 19.58 -29.45 -8.16
N ARG A 497 19.78 -28.69 -9.26
CA ARG A 497 20.77 -27.60 -9.34
C ARG A 497 20.15 -26.21 -9.56
N VAL A 498 19.00 -26.13 -10.20
CA VAL A 498 18.28 -24.89 -10.54
C VAL A 498 16.76 -25.05 -10.37
N GLY A 499 15.94 -24.12 -10.89
CA GLY A 499 14.48 -24.19 -10.87
C GLY A 499 13.81 -23.87 -9.51
N SER A 500 14.57 -23.78 -8.42
CA SER A 500 14.08 -23.28 -7.11
C SER A 500 15.19 -22.48 -6.39
N LEU A 501 14.81 -21.51 -5.57
CA LEU A 501 15.74 -20.74 -4.73
C LEU A 501 15.99 -21.47 -3.40
N THR A 502 16.77 -22.54 -3.45
CA THR A 502 17.10 -23.40 -2.29
C THR A 502 18.60 -23.33 -2.00
N ALA A 503 18.99 -23.35 -0.72
CA ALA A 503 20.41 -23.28 -0.35
C ALA A 503 21.22 -24.46 -0.94
N GLY A 504 22.37 -24.15 -1.55
CA GLY A 504 23.22 -25.10 -2.28
C GLY A 504 22.88 -25.27 -3.77
N LYS A 505 21.79 -24.69 -4.26
CA LYS A 505 21.52 -24.57 -5.71
C LYS A 505 22.28 -23.40 -6.32
N LEU A 506 22.45 -23.43 -7.64
CA LEU A 506 23.04 -22.34 -8.40
C LEU A 506 22.13 -21.11 -8.37
N ALA A 507 22.72 -19.93 -8.32
CA ALA A 507 22.02 -18.65 -8.25
C ALA A 507 21.50 -18.20 -9.63
N ASP A 508 20.62 -19.01 -10.21
CA ASP A 508 19.81 -18.69 -11.39
C ASP A 508 18.51 -18.04 -10.90
N LEU A 509 18.41 -16.71 -11.02
CA LEU A 509 17.27 -15.95 -10.49
C LEU A 509 16.90 -14.74 -11.35
N VAL A 510 15.68 -14.26 -11.16
CA VAL A 510 15.18 -13.01 -11.76
C VAL A 510 14.68 -12.07 -10.67
N VAL A 511 14.85 -10.76 -10.89
CA VAL A 511 14.21 -9.70 -10.10
C VAL A 511 13.15 -9.03 -10.96
N LEU A 512 11.91 -8.98 -10.46
CA LEU A 512 10.76 -8.40 -11.15
C LEU A 512 10.36 -7.07 -10.52
N ASP A 513 9.86 -6.14 -11.33
CA ASP A 513 9.28 -4.89 -10.83
C ASP A 513 7.96 -5.11 -10.06
N GLN A 514 7.15 -6.08 -10.51
CA GLN A 514 5.88 -6.46 -9.90
C GLN A 514 5.95 -7.77 -9.09
N ASN A 515 4.98 -7.99 -8.20
CA ASN A 515 4.83 -9.24 -7.45
C ASN A 515 3.63 -10.05 -7.97
N LEU A 516 3.94 -11.04 -8.81
CA LEU A 516 2.98 -11.91 -9.51
C LEU A 516 1.98 -12.61 -8.58
N LEU A 517 2.28 -12.78 -7.29
CA LEU A 517 1.39 -13.41 -6.32
C LEU A 517 0.31 -12.46 -5.77
N THR A 518 0.36 -11.17 -6.13
CA THR A 518 -0.46 -10.10 -5.52
C THR A 518 -1.17 -9.18 -6.50
N ILE A 519 -0.72 -9.13 -7.76
CA ILE A 519 -1.38 -8.39 -8.85
C ILE A 519 -2.56 -9.17 -9.44
N ALA A 520 -3.39 -8.53 -10.26
CA ALA A 520 -4.44 -9.25 -10.99
C ALA A 520 -3.82 -10.12 -12.09
N PRO A 521 -4.39 -11.29 -12.43
CA PRO A 521 -3.89 -12.11 -13.52
C PRO A 521 -3.78 -11.39 -14.86
N GLU A 522 -4.67 -10.43 -15.12
CA GLU A 522 -4.76 -9.59 -16.31
C GLU A 522 -3.73 -8.43 -16.37
N ASP A 523 -2.91 -8.26 -15.32
CA ASP A 523 -1.81 -7.28 -15.27
C ASP A 523 -0.42 -7.99 -15.34
N ILE A 524 -0.38 -9.31 -15.60
CA ILE A 524 0.84 -10.11 -15.51
C ILE A 524 1.76 -9.84 -16.70
N ASP A 525 1.24 -9.75 -17.94
CA ASP A 525 2.07 -9.60 -19.14
C ASP A 525 2.88 -8.28 -19.20
N ASP A 526 2.37 -7.24 -18.54
CA ASP A 526 3.01 -5.92 -18.28
C ASP A 526 4.23 -5.99 -17.32
N THR A 527 4.53 -7.15 -16.72
CA THR A 527 5.67 -7.32 -15.79
C THR A 527 7.03 -7.16 -16.50
N SER A 528 7.95 -6.42 -15.87
CA SER A 528 9.29 -6.18 -16.38
C SER A 528 10.38 -6.85 -15.54
N VAL A 529 11.33 -7.52 -16.20
CA VAL A 529 12.53 -8.05 -15.55
C VAL A 529 13.56 -6.94 -15.39
N LEU A 530 14.02 -6.73 -14.15
CA LEU A 530 14.98 -5.69 -13.79
C LEU A 530 16.41 -6.23 -13.66
N LEU A 531 16.54 -7.54 -13.43
CA LEU A 531 17.80 -8.24 -13.29
C LEU A 531 17.61 -9.75 -13.59
N THR A 532 18.52 -10.34 -14.35
CA THR A 532 18.60 -11.79 -14.59
C THR A 532 20.00 -12.27 -14.24
N LEU A 533 20.09 -13.27 -13.37
CA LEU A 533 21.34 -13.92 -12.97
C LEU A 533 21.40 -15.35 -13.51
N LEU A 534 22.57 -15.75 -13.99
CA LEU A 534 22.93 -17.14 -14.31
C LEU A 534 24.14 -17.50 -13.45
N GLY A 535 23.99 -18.45 -12.52
CA GLY A 535 25.06 -18.84 -11.60
C GLY A 535 25.69 -17.65 -10.86
N GLY A 536 24.87 -16.72 -10.36
CA GLY A 536 25.32 -15.53 -9.64
C GLY A 536 25.77 -14.35 -10.52
N GLU A 537 26.12 -14.59 -11.79
CA GLU A 537 26.57 -13.55 -12.72
C GLU A 537 25.41 -12.86 -13.45
N THR A 538 25.50 -11.55 -13.62
CA THR A 538 24.42 -10.75 -14.24
C THR A 538 24.44 -10.87 -15.77
N VAL A 539 23.42 -11.51 -16.34
CA VAL A 539 23.26 -11.69 -17.80
C VAL A 539 22.25 -10.74 -18.44
N HIS A 540 21.39 -10.11 -17.63
CA HIS A 540 20.54 -8.98 -18.02
C HIS A 540 20.26 -8.07 -16.81
N GLY A 541 19.88 -6.81 -17.08
CA GLY A 541 19.56 -5.81 -16.07
C GLY A 541 20.78 -5.06 -15.54
N ASN A 542 20.54 -4.15 -14.60
CA ASN A 542 21.60 -3.28 -14.06
C ASN A 542 21.46 -3.11 -12.55
N ALA A 543 22.53 -3.41 -11.81
CA ALA A 543 22.64 -3.15 -10.37
C ALA A 543 23.72 -2.11 -10.07
N LEU A 544 23.46 -1.18 -9.15
CA LEU A 544 24.50 -0.32 -8.61
C LEU A 544 25.42 -1.13 -7.66
N GLN A 545 26.62 -0.59 -7.42
CA GLN A 545 27.48 -1.02 -6.31
C GLN A 545 27.91 0.21 -5.53
N LEU A 546 27.85 0.14 -4.20
CA LEU A 546 28.29 1.20 -3.29
C LEU A 546 29.40 0.67 -2.38
N ALA A 547 30.57 1.30 -2.44
CA ALA A 547 31.71 0.98 -1.60
C ALA A 547 32.13 2.20 -0.77
N ILE A 548 32.56 1.97 0.49
CA ILE A 548 33.04 3.03 1.39
C ILE A 548 34.51 2.77 1.72
N GLY A 549 35.36 3.80 1.66
CA GLY A 549 36.81 3.65 1.83
C GLY A 549 37.27 3.21 3.23
N SER A 550 36.52 3.62 4.25
CA SER A 550 36.63 3.18 5.65
C SER A 550 35.22 3.01 6.21
N SER A 551 34.90 1.81 6.69
CA SER A 551 33.62 1.46 7.33
C SER A 551 33.49 2.01 8.76
N ARG A 552 34.57 2.54 9.35
CA ARG A 552 34.55 3.30 10.62
C ARG A 552 35.04 4.73 10.40
N ILE A 553 34.29 5.69 10.92
CA ILE A 553 34.53 7.14 10.82
C ILE A 553 34.55 7.68 12.25
N LEU A 554 35.60 8.41 12.66
CA LEU A 554 35.63 9.06 13.98
C LEU A 554 34.66 10.24 13.97
N GLU A 555 33.89 10.43 15.03
CA GLU A 555 32.87 11.47 15.06
C GLU A 555 33.48 12.88 14.93
N ASN A 556 34.57 13.13 15.67
CA ASN A 556 35.28 14.41 15.82
C ASN A 556 35.97 14.91 14.54
N GLY A 557 35.15 15.32 13.55
CA GLY A 557 35.55 15.80 12.23
C GLY A 557 36.09 14.70 11.31
N GLY A 558 35.76 13.44 11.55
CA GLY A 558 36.14 12.33 10.66
C GLY A 558 35.44 12.41 9.30
N SER A 559 36.02 11.73 8.33
CA SER A 559 35.43 11.64 6.99
C SER A 559 36.01 10.50 6.19
N THR A 560 35.22 10.03 5.24
CA THR A 560 35.57 8.92 4.34
C THR A 560 35.09 9.23 2.92
N THR A 561 35.34 8.32 1.99
CA THR A 561 34.89 8.43 0.60
C THR A 561 33.94 7.31 0.24
N GLY A 562 32.75 7.67 -0.24
CA GLY A 562 31.86 6.75 -0.94
C GLY A 562 32.25 6.66 -2.41
N THR A 563 32.10 5.49 -3.01
CA THR A 563 32.24 5.25 -4.45
C THR A 563 31.02 4.51 -4.92
N VAL A 564 30.23 5.12 -5.82
CA VAL A 564 29.16 4.41 -6.51
C VAL A 564 29.60 4.03 -7.92
N THR A 565 29.32 2.78 -8.30
CA THR A 565 29.69 2.16 -9.57
C THR A 565 28.44 1.62 -10.26
N ARG A 566 28.40 1.68 -11.59
CA ARG A 566 27.38 1.08 -12.45
C ARG A 566 27.99 0.08 -13.43
N PRO A 567 27.24 -0.91 -13.92
CA PRO A 567 27.53 -1.59 -15.19
C PRO A 567 27.51 -0.59 -16.37
N GLY A 568 28.34 -0.87 -17.37
CA GLY A 568 28.46 -0.04 -18.57
C GLY A 568 29.00 1.38 -18.33
N THR A 569 29.01 2.16 -19.41
CA THR A 569 29.57 3.54 -19.42
C THR A 569 28.77 4.54 -20.25
N SER A 570 27.65 4.14 -20.87
CA SER A 570 26.87 5.00 -21.77
C SER A 570 25.96 5.98 -21.00
N GLY A 571 25.91 7.23 -21.46
CA GLY A 571 25.05 8.28 -20.91
C GLY A 571 25.48 8.78 -19.53
N ASN A 572 24.95 9.94 -19.12
CA ASN A 572 25.08 10.41 -17.75
C ASN A 572 24.05 9.70 -16.87
N LEU A 573 24.48 9.10 -15.76
CA LEU A 573 23.59 8.54 -14.74
C LEU A 573 23.57 9.45 -13.52
N VAL A 574 22.38 9.91 -13.12
CA VAL A 574 22.18 10.61 -11.84
C VAL A 574 21.82 9.58 -10.78
N VAL A 575 22.64 9.51 -9.73
CA VAL A 575 22.42 8.63 -8.58
C VAL A 575 21.97 9.50 -7.41
N LYS A 576 20.83 9.18 -6.81
CA LYS A 576 20.36 9.73 -5.53
C LYS A 576 21.06 8.98 -4.41
N LEU A 577 21.52 9.72 -3.40
CA LEU A 577 22.16 9.15 -2.20
C LEU A 577 21.40 9.59 -0.95
N THR A 578 21.30 8.70 0.03
CA THR A 578 20.66 8.97 1.33
C THR A 578 21.42 8.27 2.46
N SER A 579 21.45 8.90 3.65
CA SER A 579 21.81 8.26 4.90
C SER A 579 20.53 7.93 5.66
N SER A 580 20.52 6.83 6.43
CA SER A 580 19.46 6.54 7.41
C SER A 580 19.44 7.54 8.56
N ASP A 581 20.59 8.18 8.85
CA ASP A 581 20.74 9.15 9.90
C ASP A 581 21.62 10.33 9.46
N LEU A 582 21.12 11.55 9.69
CA LEU A 582 21.77 12.81 9.30
C LEU A 582 22.32 13.61 10.48
N SER A 583 22.00 13.25 11.74
CA SER A 583 22.78 13.74 12.89
C SER A 583 24.12 13.03 13.00
N GLU A 584 24.28 11.87 12.35
CA GLU A 584 25.49 11.06 12.34
C GLU A 584 26.41 11.31 11.13
N ALA A 585 25.84 11.18 9.92
CA ALA A 585 26.63 11.09 8.70
C ALA A 585 25.97 11.82 7.54
N THR A 586 26.66 12.82 7.01
CA THR A 586 26.20 13.63 5.88
C THR A 586 26.94 13.28 4.60
N LEU A 587 26.21 13.38 3.48
CA LEU A 587 26.70 13.11 2.12
C LEU A 587 25.89 13.93 1.10
N PRO A 588 26.40 14.15 -0.13
CA PRO A 588 25.65 14.83 -1.18
C PRO A 588 24.37 14.07 -1.53
N THR A 589 23.22 14.76 -1.64
CA THR A 589 21.92 14.12 -1.97
C THR A 589 21.86 13.49 -3.36
N THR A 590 22.73 13.94 -4.29
CA THR A 590 22.88 13.36 -5.62
C THR A 590 24.32 13.43 -6.09
N VAL A 591 24.74 12.44 -6.88
CA VAL A 591 25.98 12.47 -7.67
C VAL A 591 25.68 12.10 -9.12
N THR A 592 26.60 12.38 -10.04
CA THR A 592 26.46 11.99 -11.45
C THR A 592 27.67 11.18 -11.88
N ILE A 593 27.43 9.96 -12.37
CA ILE A 593 28.42 9.20 -13.14
C ILE A 593 28.32 9.70 -14.59
N PRO A 594 29.35 10.39 -15.12
CA PRO A 594 29.28 10.96 -16.45
C PRO A 594 29.39 9.90 -17.55
N ASP A 595 28.91 10.25 -18.74
CA ASP A 595 29.11 9.48 -19.98
C ASP A 595 30.60 9.13 -20.19
N GLY A 596 30.85 7.90 -20.64
CA GLY A 596 32.18 7.30 -20.73
C GLY A 596 32.77 6.81 -19.40
N SER A 597 32.10 6.99 -18.26
CA SER A 597 32.57 6.54 -16.93
C SER A 597 31.64 5.51 -16.29
N SER A 598 32.21 4.59 -15.50
CA SER A 598 31.47 3.56 -14.75
C SER A 598 31.32 3.87 -13.26
N SER A 599 32.03 4.86 -12.71
CA SER A 599 31.95 5.20 -11.28
C SER A 599 32.15 6.68 -10.99
N VAL A 600 31.70 7.11 -9.81
CA VAL A 600 31.99 8.43 -9.24
C VAL A 600 32.24 8.32 -7.74
N THR A 601 33.18 9.11 -7.23
CA THR A 601 33.47 9.22 -5.80
C THR A 601 32.82 10.45 -5.19
N PHE A 602 32.41 10.33 -3.93
CA PHE A 602 31.87 11.41 -3.12
C PHE A 602 32.40 11.34 -1.70
N ARG A 603 32.22 12.43 -0.95
CA ARG A 603 32.64 12.54 0.45
C ARG A 603 31.48 12.16 1.37
N ILE A 604 31.80 11.46 2.45
CA ILE A 604 30.92 11.22 3.59
C ILE A 604 31.62 11.86 4.79
N ASP A 605 30.92 12.72 5.48
CA ASP A 605 31.38 13.49 6.64
C ASP A 605 30.61 13.01 7.87
N SER A 606 31.31 12.71 8.97
CA SER A 606 30.63 12.61 10.27
C SER A 606 30.19 14.00 10.72
N VAL A 607 29.21 14.03 11.60
CA VAL A 607 28.80 15.18 12.39
C VAL A 607 29.25 14.90 13.82
N ASN A 608 29.72 15.92 14.55
CA ASN A 608 29.96 15.85 15.99
C ASN A 608 28.76 16.50 16.66
N ASP A 609 28.10 15.80 17.57
CA ASP A 609 27.02 16.37 18.39
C ASP A 609 27.49 16.83 19.79
N ASP A 610 28.75 16.53 20.12
CA ASP A 610 29.43 16.83 21.39
C ASP A 610 28.90 16.01 22.62
N LEU A 611 28.21 14.87 22.41
CA LEU A 611 27.63 13.99 23.44
C LEU A 611 28.26 12.57 23.44
N ASP A 612 28.41 11.92 24.62
CA ASP A 612 28.70 10.46 24.69
C ASP A 612 27.38 9.70 24.53
N ASP A 613 27.18 9.20 23.32
CA ASP A 613 25.96 8.63 22.76
C ASP A 613 26.22 7.20 22.20
N GLY A 614 27.47 6.93 21.80
CA GLY A 614 28.06 5.62 21.53
C GLY A 614 27.93 5.10 20.09
N ASP A 615 29.07 4.73 19.48
CA ASP A 615 29.26 3.92 18.24
C ASP A 615 28.00 3.67 17.36
N ARG A 616 27.57 4.67 16.57
CA ARG A 616 26.36 4.61 15.75
C ARG A 616 26.57 4.01 14.37
N ARG A 617 25.66 3.15 13.91
CA ARG A 617 25.72 2.54 12.57
C ARG A 617 24.71 3.17 11.61
N VAL A 618 25.22 3.87 10.60
CA VAL A 618 24.43 4.45 9.51
C VAL A 618 24.32 3.51 8.30
N THR A 619 23.17 3.52 7.66
CA THR A 619 22.92 2.84 6.38
C THR A 619 22.96 3.88 5.27
N LEU A 620 23.84 3.69 4.29
CA LEU A 620 23.95 4.53 3.10
C LEU A 620 23.34 3.79 1.91
N LEU A 621 22.46 4.47 1.19
CA LEU A 621 21.71 3.93 0.06
C LEU A 621 21.97 4.76 -1.20
N ALA A 622 22.23 4.09 -2.32
CA ALA A 622 22.43 4.66 -3.64
C ALA A 622 21.39 4.12 -4.63
N GLN A 623 20.57 5.02 -5.18
CA GLN A 623 19.43 4.70 -6.06
C GLN A 623 19.59 5.41 -7.41
N ALA A 624 19.16 4.74 -8.49
CA ALA A 624 18.98 5.35 -9.80
C ALA A 624 17.74 4.76 -10.48
N VAL A 625 17.22 5.46 -11.49
CA VAL A 625 16.09 4.99 -12.31
C VAL A 625 16.53 3.75 -13.10
N ASP A 626 15.65 2.75 -13.20
CA ASP A 626 15.83 1.49 -13.94
C ASP A 626 17.08 0.68 -13.50
N MET A 627 17.44 0.75 -12.21
CA MET A 627 18.55 -0.01 -11.63
C MET A 627 18.21 -0.55 -10.23
N ILE A 628 18.74 -1.72 -9.89
CA ILE A 628 18.72 -2.22 -8.50
C ILE A 628 19.62 -1.34 -7.64
N ALA A 629 19.10 -0.92 -6.48
CA ALA A 629 19.78 0.02 -5.58
C ALA A 629 20.90 -0.67 -4.79
N ALA A 630 21.90 0.10 -4.37
CA ALA A 630 23.05 -0.40 -3.62
C ALA A 630 23.11 0.17 -2.20
N VAL A 631 23.42 -0.69 -1.24
CA VAL A 631 23.56 -0.34 0.18
C VAL A 631 24.99 -0.54 0.64
N ALA A 632 25.44 0.32 1.56
CA ALA A 632 26.65 0.13 2.33
C ALA A 632 26.44 0.66 3.76
N PHE A 633 27.29 0.24 4.69
CA PHE A 633 27.21 0.66 6.09
C PHE A 633 28.48 1.37 6.54
N ALA A 634 28.31 2.43 7.34
CA ALA A 634 29.39 3.02 8.10
C ALA A 634 29.03 3.03 9.59
N THR A 635 30.04 2.93 10.44
CA THR A 635 29.93 3.18 11.87
C THR A 635 30.61 4.51 12.17
N VAL A 636 29.85 5.47 12.65
CA VAL A 636 30.39 6.65 13.34
C VAL A 636 30.86 6.19 14.71
N VAL A 637 32.03 6.64 15.10
CA VAL A 637 32.76 6.20 16.29
C VAL A 637 32.89 7.41 17.18
N ASP A 638 32.05 7.43 18.20
CA ASP A 638 32.07 8.37 19.31
C ASP A 638 33.47 8.40 19.95
N GLU A 639 33.97 9.60 20.19
CA GLU A 639 35.22 9.87 20.90
C GLU A 639 35.07 10.96 21.98
N ASP A 640 33.83 11.37 22.32
CA ASP A 640 33.59 12.54 23.13
C ASP A 640 33.68 12.26 24.65
N PRO A 641 34.04 13.29 25.44
CA PRO A 641 34.30 13.10 26.86
C PRO A 641 33.01 13.16 27.67
N ILE A 642 32.66 12.06 28.37
CA ILE A 642 31.57 12.04 29.37
C ILE A 642 31.56 13.31 30.24
N GLY A 643 30.59 14.17 29.97
CA GLY A 643 30.22 15.31 30.80
C GLY A 643 29.43 14.86 32.03
N THR A 644 29.30 15.74 33.01
CA THR A 644 28.41 15.54 34.16
C THR A 644 27.53 16.75 34.32
N ASP A 645 26.27 16.53 34.65
CA ASP A 645 25.33 17.57 35.06
C ASP A 645 25.09 17.46 36.59
N PHE A 646 24.98 18.60 37.27
CA PHE A 646 24.59 18.73 38.68
C PHE A 646 23.60 19.89 38.90
N GLY A 647 22.35 19.59 39.24
CA GLY A 647 21.36 20.61 39.64
C GLY A 647 21.82 21.53 40.80
N ASP A 648 21.19 22.71 40.91
CA ASP A 648 21.76 23.92 41.50
C ASP A 648 20.91 24.61 42.60
N ALA A 649 19.98 23.88 43.22
CA ALA A 649 19.10 24.44 44.24
C ALA A 649 19.85 25.26 45.33
N PRO A 650 19.25 26.37 45.83
CA PRO A 650 19.95 27.39 46.61
C PRO A 650 20.60 26.95 47.93
N THR A 651 21.67 27.65 48.31
CA THR A 651 22.21 27.61 49.69
C THR A 651 21.22 28.17 50.72
N ALA A 652 21.44 27.88 52.00
CA ALA A 652 20.69 28.42 53.13
C ALA A 652 20.73 29.97 53.19
N GLU A 653 21.82 30.60 52.73
CA GLU A 653 21.93 32.07 52.68
C GLU A 653 21.06 32.68 51.57
N GLN A 654 20.87 31.95 50.46
CA GLN A 654 20.00 32.33 49.34
C GLN A 654 18.52 32.07 49.69
N SER A 655 18.16 30.85 50.09
CA SER A 655 16.77 30.46 50.39
C SER A 655 16.23 31.06 51.69
N GLY A 656 17.10 31.28 52.68
CA GLY A 656 16.74 31.64 54.05
C GLY A 656 16.27 30.45 54.90
N PHE A 657 16.50 29.21 54.45
CA PHE A 657 16.12 27.98 55.17
C PHE A 657 17.19 27.55 56.20
N ALA A 658 16.99 26.38 56.81
CA ALA A 658 17.85 25.90 57.90
C ALA A 658 19.16 25.26 57.41
N ASN A 659 19.13 24.66 56.21
CA ASN A 659 20.22 23.94 55.58
C ASN A 659 20.41 24.39 54.12
N ASP A 660 21.57 24.04 53.53
CA ASP A 660 21.83 24.20 52.10
C ASP A 660 21.24 23.00 51.33
N TYR A 661 20.61 23.22 50.18
CA TYR A 661 20.30 22.11 49.28
C TYR A 661 21.61 21.44 48.80
N PRO A 662 21.71 20.09 48.80
CA PRO A 662 22.93 19.41 48.38
C PRO A 662 23.07 19.37 46.86
N VAL A 663 23.99 20.18 46.34
CA VAL A 663 24.26 20.34 44.90
C VAL A 663 25.71 20.02 44.54
N THR A 664 26.67 20.35 45.41
CA THR A 664 28.09 20.15 45.10
C THR A 664 28.57 18.72 45.37
N ILE A 665 29.66 18.32 44.69
CA ILE A 665 30.44 17.09 44.95
C ILE A 665 30.77 16.93 46.45
N ALA A 666 31.08 18.04 47.14
CA ALA A 666 31.42 18.02 48.56
C ALA A 666 30.24 17.70 49.48
N GLN A 667 29.00 17.83 48.98
CA GLN A 667 27.75 17.53 49.66
C GLN A 667 27.13 16.18 49.22
N ASP A 668 27.76 15.45 48.29
CA ASP A 668 27.16 14.28 47.61
C ASP A 668 25.87 14.66 46.84
N GLY A 669 25.90 15.82 46.17
CA GLY A 669 24.77 16.32 45.36
C GLY A 669 24.31 15.33 44.28
N ALA A 670 23.10 15.54 43.76
CA ALA A 670 22.67 14.81 42.57
C ALA A 670 23.62 15.10 41.41
N VAL A 671 23.95 14.07 40.64
CA VAL A 671 24.79 14.18 39.44
C VAL A 671 24.46 13.06 38.48
N HIS A 672 24.43 13.36 37.19
CA HIS A 672 24.32 12.38 36.11
C HIS A 672 25.54 12.46 35.19
N ASN A 673 25.75 11.43 34.38
CA ASN A 673 26.53 11.60 33.15
C ASN A 673 25.61 12.16 32.07
N VAL A 674 26.08 13.16 31.35
CA VAL A 674 25.39 13.73 30.19
C VAL A 674 25.40 12.71 29.04
N THR A 675 24.24 12.50 28.43
CA THR A 675 23.99 11.54 27.34
C THR A 675 22.82 12.07 26.50
N SER A 676 22.42 11.37 25.42
CA SER A 676 21.23 11.73 24.64
C SER A 676 19.87 11.58 25.36
N LEU A 677 19.84 11.12 26.63
CA LEU A 677 18.65 11.15 27.49
C LEU A 677 18.67 12.39 28.41
N PHE A 678 17.75 13.32 28.20
CA PHE A 678 17.60 14.58 28.96
C PHE A 678 16.14 15.06 28.95
N LEU A 679 15.86 16.17 29.63
CA LEU A 679 14.61 16.91 29.68
C LEU A 679 14.76 18.22 28.88
N GLY A 680 13.66 18.77 28.38
CA GLY A 680 13.71 20.08 27.70
C GLY A 680 14.26 20.08 26.27
N GLU A 681 14.82 21.22 25.83
CA GLU A 681 15.42 21.38 24.49
C GLU A 681 16.92 21.00 24.41
N ALA A 682 17.69 21.13 25.49
CA ALA A 682 19.11 20.81 25.54
C ALA A 682 19.61 20.56 26.98
N ILE A 683 20.70 19.82 27.12
CA ILE A 683 21.43 19.55 28.38
C ILE A 683 22.83 20.20 28.34
N ASP A 684 23.27 20.77 29.45
CA ASP A 684 24.59 21.38 29.67
C ASP A 684 25.58 20.38 30.34
N SER A 685 26.81 20.79 30.68
CA SER A 685 27.67 20.01 31.57
C SER A 685 28.64 20.90 32.35
N GLU A 686 28.65 20.75 33.68
CA GLU A 686 29.61 21.42 34.55
C GLU A 686 30.43 20.46 35.44
N ALA A 687 31.46 21.04 36.05
CA ALA A 687 32.45 20.27 36.80
C ALA A 687 32.02 20.01 38.27
N ASN A 688 30.89 20.60 38.72
CA ASN A 688 30.36 20.62 40.08
C ASN A 688 29.25 21.70 40.18
N GLY A 689 28.05 21.33 40.61
CA GLY A 689 26.85 22.20 40.67
C GLY A 689 27.00 23.57 41.35
N GLN A 690 26.19 24.53 40.88
CA GLN A 690 26.45 25.98 41.02
C GLN A 690 25.32 26.76 41.73
N PRO A 691 25.14 26.64 43.06
CA PRO A 691 23.87 26.99 43.70
C PRO A 691 23.37 28.43 43.48
N ALA A 692 22.16 28.61 42.93
CA ALA A 692 21.57 29.92 42.64
C ALA A 692 20.26 30.24 43.40
N PHE A 693 20.00 31.54 43.61
CA PHE A 693 18.70 31.99 44.14
C PHE A 693 17.69 32.06 43.01
N GLN A 694 17.09 30.90 42.72
CA GLN A 694 15.92 30.59 41.88
C GLN A 694 16.06 29.24 41.16
N ALA A 695 17.19 28.53 41.33
CA ALA A 695 17.61 27.45 40.44
C ALA A 695 17.80 27.98 39.00
N THR A 696 18.99 28.55 38.78
CA THR A 696 19.43 29.32 37.59
C THR A 696 20.98 29.50 37.63
N GLY A 697 21.71 28.45 38.01
CA GLY A 697 23.12 28.51 38.42
C GLY A 697 24.08 28.19 37.28
N ASP A 698 23.56 27.44 36.32
CA ASP A 698 24.27 26.67 35.31
C ASP A 698 23.96 27.20 33.90
N ASP A 699 23.09 28.22 33.75
CA ASP A 699 22.64 28.93 32.52
C ASP A 699 23.80 29.61 31.69
N VAL A 700 24.98 29.02 31.65
CA VAL A 700 26.25 29.64 31.27
C VAL A 700 26.37 29.71 29.76
N ALA A 701 25.77 30.79 29.23
CA ALA A 701 25.82 31.28 27.85
C ALA A 701 24.58 31.01 26.98
N SER A 702 23.39 31.23 27.56
CA SER A 702 22.12 31.44 26.85
C SER A 702 21.50 30.21 26.16
N GLN A 703 21.85 29.03 26.66
CA GLN A 703 20.92 27.90 26.76
C GLN A 703 20.41 27.87 28.21
N ASP A 704 19.20 27.33 28.40
CA ASP A 704 18.36 27.34 29.59
C ASP A 704 17.88 25.89 29.68
N ASP A 705 18.52 25.08 30.51
CA ASP A 705 18.35 23.61 30.59
C ASP A 705 17.37 23.20 31.71
N ASP A 706 17.10 24.07 32.69
CA ASP A 706 15.89 24.02 33.53
C ASP A 706 14.60 24.39 32.72
N ASP A 707 14.53 24.05 31.42
CA ASP A 707 13.36 24.30 30.54
C ASP A 707 12.46 23.06 30.33
N GLY A 708 12.89 21.89 30.79
CA GLY A 708 12.14 20.65 30.65
C GLY A 708 10.95 20.51 31.60
N ALA A 709 10.96 21.13 32.78
CA ALA A 709 9.82 21.16 33.70
C ALA A 709 8.82 22.30 33.44
N THR A 710 7.53 22.06 33.68
CA THR A 710 6.49 23.11 33.64
C THR A 710 5.43 22.95 34.74
N PHE A 711 5.44 23.90 35.68
CA PHE A 711 4.50 23.98 36.81
C PHE A 711 3.19 24.66 36.43
N ALA A 712 2.44 24.00 35.54
CA ALA A 712 1.27 24.57 34.86
C ALA A 712 0.01 24.77 35.73
N THR A 713 0.04 24.33 37.00
CA THR A 713 -1.08 24.42 37.95
C THR A 713 -0.76 25.19 39.24
N THR A 714 -1.80 25.73 39.87
CA THR A 714 -1.65 26.41 41.16
C THR A 714 -1.56 25.41 42.30
N PHE A 715 -0.41 25.35 42.97
CA PHE A 715 -0.21 24.48 44.13
C PHE A 715 -0.91 25.07 45.37
N ILE A 716 -2.06 24.51 45.73
CA ILE A 716 -2.91 25.00 46.84
C ILE A 716 -2.76 24.10 48.06
N ILE A 717 -2.17 24.63 49.13
CA ILE A 717 -2.12 23.95 50.43
C ILE A 717 -3.40 24.26 51.21
N ASP A 718 -4.18 23.22 51.53
CA ASP A 718 -5.26 23.28 52.50
C ASP A 718 -4.79 22.78 53.89
N THR A 719 -5.47 23.21 54.95
CA THR A 719 -5.09 22.89 56.34
C THR A 719 -5.79 21.64 56.91
N THR A 720 -6.69 21.03 56.14
CA THR A 720 -7.63 19.99 56.61
C THR A 720 -7.82 18.79 55.69
N THR A 721 -7.39 18.89 54.43
CA THR A 721 -7.37 17.79 53.46
C THR A 721 -6.22 17.97 52.48
N ASP A 722 -5.68 16.89 51.94
CA ASP A 722 -4.74 16.97 50.83
C ASP A 722 -5.43 17.52 49.56
N THR A 723 -4.63 18.05 48.65
CA THR A 723 -5.07 18.53 47.32
C THR A 723 -4.24 17.84 46.23
N VAL A 724 -4.75 17.83 45.01
CA VAL A 724 -4.03 17.33 43.83
C VAL A 724 -3.66 18.51 42.94
N ALA A 725 -2.44 18.46 42.43
CA ALA A 725 -1.92 19.36 41.41
C ALA A 725 -1.13 18.55 40.37
N ASN A 726 -0.59 19.19 39.34
CA ASN A 726 0.36 18.56 38.43
C ASN A 726 1.45 19.52 37.96
N PHE A 727 2.53 18.91 37.48
CA PHE A 727 3.51 19.51 36.59
C PHE A 727 3.61 18.64 35.34
N SER A 728 4.22 19.13 34.27
CA SER A 728 4.62 18.29 33.13
C SER A 728 6.12 18.38 32.92
N VAL A 729 6.71 17.36 32.31
CA VAL A 729 8.10 17.36 31.86
C VAL A 729 8.18 17.03 30.37
N VAL A 730 9.09 17.67 29.63
CA VAL A 730 9.46 17.29 28.26
C VAL A 730 10.68 16.37 28.36
N SER A 731 10.69 15.20 27.71
CA SER A 731 11.87 14.32 27.70
C SER A 731 12.35 14.03 26.27
N SER A 732 13.66 13.92 26.05
CA SER A 732 14.25 13.62 24.74
C SER A 732 13.92 12.20 24.26
N ALA A 733 13.81 11.24 25.18
CA ALA A 733 13.64 9.82 24.89
C ALA A 733 12.74 9.12 25.93
N SER A 734 12.72 7.78 25.94
CA SER A 734 11.99 7.02 26.97
C SER A 734 12.88 6.76 28.19
N GLY A 735 12.40 7.05 29.39
CA GLY A 735 13.19 7.00 30.61
C GLY A 735 12.34 6.87 31.89
N LYS A 736 12.99 7.09 33.03
CA LYS A 736 12.41 7.04 34.37
C LYS A 736 12.64 8.33 35.12
N LEU A 737 11.56 8.96 35.56
CA LEU A 737 11.58 10.18 36.38
C LEU A 737 11.44 9.85 37.88
N ASP A 738 12.35 10.41 38.68
CA ASP A 738 12.20 10.56 40.14
C ASP A 738 12.17 12.05 40.49
N ALA A 739 11.32 12.48 41.43
CA ALA A 739 11.21 13.90 41.79
C ALA A 739 10.84 14.14 43.25
N TRP A 740 11.34 15.25 43.82
CA TRP A 740 11.16 15.64 45.22
C TRP A 740 10.88 17.12 45.41
N PHE A 741 9.90 17.49 46.23
CA PHE A 741 9.56 18.88 46.58
C PHE A 741 9.75 19.09 48.09
N ASP A 742 10.55 20.07 48.53
CA ASP A 742 10.75 20.38 49.95
C ASP A 742 9.48 21.03 50.52
N PHE A 743 8.69 20.25 51.26
CA PHE A 743 7.39 20.66 51.78
C PHE A 743 7.47 21.26 53.19
N ASP A 744 8.50 20.94 53.98
CA ASP A 744 8.64 21.51 55.34
C ASP A 744 9.49 22.80 55.38
N ARG A 745 10.26 23.04 54.31
CA ARG A 745 11.13 24.18 54.01
C ARG A 745 12.37 24.24 54.88
N ASP A 746 12.99 23.09 55.14
CA ASP A 746 14.25 22.98 55.89
C ASP A 746 15.52 23.05 55.01
N GLY A 747 15.40 22.90 53.69
CA GLY A 747 16.52 22.89 52.74
C GLY A 747 17.03 21.49 52.38
N LEU A 748 16.27 20.42 52.64
CA LEU A 748 16.67 19.03 52.38
C LEU A 748 15.45 18.18 51.99
N TRP A 749 15.50 17.48 50.86
CA TRP A 749 14.48 16.49 50.45
C TRP A 749 14.58 15.15 51.21
N ASN A 750 14.55 15.20 52.54
CA ASN A 750 14.83 14.06 53.41
C ASN A 750 13.58 13.37 53.98
N HIS A 751 12.40 13.98 53.85
CA HIS A 751 11.16 13.48 54.42
C HIS A 751 10.37 12.63 53.41
N GLN A 752 9.72 11.56 53.87
CA GLN A 752 9.06 10.59 52.97
C GLN A 752 7.94 11.21 52.11
N THR A 753 7.30 12.27 52.59
CA THR A 753 6.22 12.96 51.85
C THR A 753 6.71 13.88 50.73
N GLU A 754 8.02 14.13 50.65
CA GLU A 754 8.61 15.08 49.70
C GLU A 754 8.89 14.44 48.36
N ARG A 755 9.08 13.12 48.31
CA ARG A 755 9.16 12.39 47.05
C ARG A 755 7.78 12.35 46.39
N VAL A 756 7.64 13.08 45.29
CA VAL A 756 6.40 13.19 44.53
C VAL A 756 6.36 12.29 43.29
N ALA A 757 7.53 11.84 42.79
CA ALA A 757 7.64 10.82 41.74
C ALA A 757 8.67 9.73 42.11
N GLU A 758 8.35 8.49 41.77
CA GLU A 758 9.20 7.30 41.95
C GLU A 758 9.15 6.43 40.70
N MET A 759 10.28 6.32 39.98
CA MET A 759 10.43 5.48 38.77
C MET A 759 9.31 5.65 37.73
N VAL A 760 8.79 6.87 37.56
CA VAL A 760 7.66 7.12 36.66
C VAL A 760 8.13 6.98 35.22
N ASP A 761 7.48 6.11 34.45
CA ASP A 761 7.72 5.96 33.01
C ASP A 761 7.42 7.28 32.30
N VAL A 762 8.41 7.80 31.57
CA VAL A 762 8.26 8.90 30.62
C VAL A 762 8.64 8.42 29.21
N VAL A 763 8.02 9.03 28.21
CA VAL A 763 8.31 8.83 26.78
C VAL A 763 8.79 10.15 26.16
N ALA A 764 9.35 10.11 24.95
CA ALA A 764 9.77 11.31 24.25
C ALA A 764 8.63 12.34 24.14
N GLY A 765 8.93 13.62 24.39
CA GLY A 765 7.98 14.73 24.45
C GLY A 765 7.35 14.96 25.84
N VAL A 766 6.14 15.55 25.86
CA VAL A 766 5.44 16.03 27.07
C VAL A 766 4.81 14.89 27.88
N ASN A 767 5.14 14.80 29.17
CA ASN A 767 4.60 13.84 30.14
C ASN A 767 4.01 14.59 31.36
N THR A 768 2.70 14.46 31.63
CA THR A 768 2.05 15.10 32.78
C THR A 768 2.08 14.21 34.03
N ILE A 769 2.56 14.77 35.14
CA ILE A 769 2.75 14.08 36.43
C ILE A 769 1.81 14.68 37.49
N SER A 770 0.78 13.94 37.88
CA SER A 770 -0.12 14.31 38.99
C SER A 770 0.55 14.06 40.35
N ILE A 771 0.51 15.05 41.24
CA ILE A 771 1.08 15.02 42.59
C ILE A 771 0.05 15.32 43.66
N GLN A 772 0.20 14.68 44.82
CA GLN A 772 -0.61 14.94 46.01
C GLN A 772 0.14 15.91 46.93
N LEU A 773 -0.43 17.09 47.17
CA LEU A 773 0.11 18.09 48.08
C LEU A 773 -0.40 17.81 49.50
N PRO A 774 0.49 17.52 50.48
CA PRO A 774 0.05 17.17 51.83
C PRO A 774 -0.66 18.31 52.56
N GLN A 775 -1.69 17.98 53.34
CA GLN A 775 -2.37 18.94 54.21
C GLN A 775 -1.43 19.57 55.25
N GLY A 776 -1.55 20.89 55.46
CA GLY A 776 -0.81 21.60 56.50
C GLY A 776 0.68 21.86 56.21
N THR A 777 1.14 21.58 55.00
CA THR A 777 2.46 21.93 54.43
C THR A 777 2.81 23.42 54.61
N SER A 778 4.11 23.74 54.67
CA SER A 778 4.61 25.11 54.83
C SER A 778 4.36 25.95 53.58
N VAL A 779 3.47 26.95 53.68
CA VAL A 779 3.17 27.88 52.57
C VAL A 779 4.36 28.80 52.26
N GLY A 780 4.64 29.00 50.98
CA GLY A 780 5.68 29.87 50.44
C GLY A 780 6.45 29.23 49.28
N GLU A 781 7.52 29.89 48.84
CA GLU A 781 8.42 29.38 47.80
C GLU A 781 9.38 28.33 48.36
N THR A 782 9.74 27.31 47.57
CA THR A 782 10.57 26.17 47.97
C THR A 782 11.20 25.50 46.75
N ALA A 783 12.14 24.55 46.92
CA ALA A 783 12.75 23.84 45.80
C ALA A 783 12.04 22.51 45.47
N ALA A 784 11.91 22.25 44.18
CA ALA A 784 11.77 20.93 43.59
C ALA A 784 13.14 20.45 43.08
N ARG A 785 13.31 19.13 42.99
CA ARG A 785 14.37 18.44 42.25
C ARG A 785 13.73 17.38 41.37
N LEU A 786 14.12 17.31 40.11
CA LEU A 786 13.75 16.28 39.16
C LEU A 786 15.01 15.54 38.73
N ARG A 787 14.90 14.24 38.49
CA ARG A 787 16.00 13.41 37.99
C ARG A 787 15.48 12.42 36.96
N LEU A 788 15.95 12.54 35.73
CA LEU A 788 15.67 11.61 34.64
C LEU A 788 16.82 10.62 34.49
N SER A 789 16.57 9.33 34.28
CA SER A 789 17.59 8.34 33.90
C SER A 789 16.96 7.11 33.26
N SER A 790 17.73 6.23 32.59
CA SER A 790 17.18 4.94 32.12
C SER A 790 16.84 3.97 33.25
N ALA A 791 17.56 4.06 34.37
CA ALA A 791 17.41 3.13 35.50
C ALA A 791 16.27 3.51 36.46
N GLY A 792 16.17 4.80 36.81
CA GLY A 792 15.29 5.30 37.87
C GLY A 792 15.59 4.71 39.25
N GLY A 793 14.73 5.04 40.22
CA GLY A 793 14.89 4.64 41.62
C GLY A 793 16.00 5.43 42.33
N LEU A 794 16.30 6.62 41.81
CA LEU A 794 17.34 7.50 42.31
C LEU A 794 16.96 8.07 43.68
N THR A 795 17.94 8.71 44.32
CA THR A 795 17.71 9.52 45.54
C THR A 795 17.89 11.00 45.18
N PRO A 796 17.53 11.96 46.07
CA PRO A 796 17.85 13.37 45.85
C PRO A 796 19.37 13.65 45.75
N LEU A 797 20.21 12.65 46.06
CA LEU A 797 21.65 12.73 46.18
C LEU A 797 22.36 11.70 45.29
N GLY A 798 23.64 11.95 45.03
CA GLY A 798 24.58 11.01 44.43
C GLY A 798 24.38 10.72 42.95
N PHE A 799 25.28 9.88 42.44
CA PHE A 799 25.51 9.62 41.02
C PHE A 799 24.48 8.71 40.34
N ALA A 800 24.09 9.09 39.13
CA ALA A 800 23.40 8.29 38.13
C ALA A 800 24.27 8.14 36.87
N ALA A 801 24.09 7.05 36.11
CA ALA A 801 25.02 6.66 35.04
C ALA A 801 24.75 7.34 33.68
N ASP A 802 23.60 8.00 33.57
CA ASP A 802 22.99 8.58 32.39
C ASP A 802 21.82 9.47 32.84
N GLY A 803 21.43 10.46 32.03
CA GLY A 803 20.29 11.34 32.30
C GLY A 803 20.67 12.72 32.80
N GLU A 804 19.82 13.31 33.64
CA GLU A 804 19.88 14.73 34.03
C GLU A 804 19.29 15.01 35.42
N VAL A 805 19.74 16.10 36.06
CA VAL A 805 19.11 16.78 37.22
C VAL A 805 18.56 18.15 36.80
N GLU A 806 17.28 18.40 37.01
CA GLU A 806 16.75 19.78 37.06
C GLU A 806 16.43 20.13 38.52
N ASP A 807 16.63 21.39 38.91
CA ASP A 807 16.19 21.95 40.19
C ASP A 807 15.27 23.15 39.95
N GLU A 808 14.21 23.33 40.74
CA GLU A 808 13.13 24.25 40.34
C GLU A 808 12.49 25.02 41.50
N TRP A 809 12.27 26.33 41.35
CA TRP A 809 11.84 27.22 42.45
C TRP A 809 10.33 27.49 42.48
N ILE A 810 9.61 26.50 42.98
CA ILE A 810 8.14 26.43 43.00
C ILE A 810 7.49 27.23 44.15
N ASN A 811 6.20 27.56 44.01
CA ASN A 811 5.45 28.42 44.96
C ASN A 811 4.17 27.76 45.51
N LEU A 812 4.21 27.33 46.76
CA LEU A 812 3.10 26.70 47.49
C LEU A 812 2.19 27.77 48.11
N ARG A 813 0.93 27.85 47.69
CA ARG A 813 -0.01 28.91 48.08
C ARG A 813 -1.03 28.45 49.12
N ALA A 814 -1.32 29.30 50.10
CA ALA A 814 -2.39 29.04 51.07
C ALA A 814 -3.77 29.05 50.40
N GLY A 815 -4.59 28.06 50.72
CA GLY A 815 -6.01 28.03 50.36
C GLY A 815 -6.75 29.29 50.83
N SER A 816 -7.45 29.96 49.92
CA SER A 816 -8.11 31.25 50.16
C SER A 816 -9.21 31.54 49.15
N GLN A 817 -10.36 32.05 49.62
CA GLN A 817 -11.44 32.57 48.77
C GLN A 817 -11.05 33.80 47.92
N ASN A 818 -9.84 34.37 48.12
CA ASN A 818 -9.29 35.40 47.25
C ASN A 818 -8.38 34.83 46.13
N LEU A 819 -8.04 33.53 46.18
CA LEU A 819 -7.20 32.88 45.17
C LEU A 819 -8.02 32.57 43.92
N ASN A 820 -7.40 32.69 42.75
CA ASN A 820 -7.90 32.12 41.51
C ASN A 820 -6.98 30.96 41.14
N ALA A 821 -7.48 29.73 41.24
CA ALA A 821 -6.75 28.54 40.85
C ALA A 821 -6.58 28.53 39.33
N ARG A 822 -5.34 28.38 38.85
CA ARG A 822 -5.03 28.12 37.45
C ARG A 822 -4.74 26.63 37.28
N VAL A 823 -5.30 26.05 36.24
CA VAL A 823 -4.98 24.72 35.69
C VAL A 823 -4.67 24.92 34.22
N THR A 824 -3.61 24.29 33.72
CA THR A 824 -3.30 24.25 32.29
C THR A 824 -3.17 22.77 31.92
N THR A 825 -3.78 22.34 30.82
CA THR A 825 -3.58 21.02 30.23
C THR A 825 -2.52 21.10 29.15
N SER A 826 -1.75 20.02 28.97
CA SER A 826 -0.70 19.92 27.96
C SER A 826 -0.56 18.46 27.58
N PHE A 827 -0.50 18.16 26.29
CA PHE A 827 -0.56 16.78 25.80
C PHE A 827 0.46 16.52 24.68
N ASN A 828 1.08 15.34 24.74
CA ASN A 828 2.08 14.91 23.76
C ASN A 828 1.48 14.67 22.35
N SER A 829 0.17 14.42 22.28
CA SER A 829 -0.61 14.28 21.04
C SER A 829 -2.10 14.44 21.36
N ALA A 830 -2.93 14.69 20.33
CA ALA A 830 -4.35 15.07 20.48
C ALA A 830 -5.09 14.19 21.51
N PRO A 831 -5.66 14.78 22.58
CA PRO A 831 -6.19 14.00 23.70
C PRO A 831 -7.39 13.16 23.27
N THR A 832 -7.30 11.85 23.52
CA THR A 832 -8.36 10.88 23.18
C THR A 832 -9.45 10.83 24.26
N GLY A 833 -10.11 11.95 24.51
CA GLY A 833 -11.23 12.04 25.45
C GLY A 833 -11.50 13.45 25.99
N PRO A 834 -12.55 13.61 26.82
CA PRO A 834 -12.91 14.91 27.36
C PRO A 834 -12.14 15.29 28.63
N ILE A 835 -11.85 16.58 28.78
CA ILE A 835 -11.44 17.21 30.03
C ILE A 835 -12.68 17.50 30.86
N ILE A 836 -12.87 16.73 31.93
CA ILE A 836 -14.04 16.81 32.81
C ILE A 836 -13.76 17.80 33.94
N VAL A 837 -14.59 18.85 34.03
CA VAL A 837 -14.63 19.80 35.14
C VAL A 837 -15.87 19.49 35.99
N ALA A 838 -15.66 19.03 37.22
CA ALA A 838 -16.75 18.52 38.06
C ALA A 838 -16.62 18.96 39.52
N THR A 839 -17.76 19.17 40.19
CA THR A 839 -17.83 19.30 41.66
C THR A 839 -18.40 18.02 42.24
N SER A 840 -17.74 17.47 43.27
CA SER A 840 -18.29 16.35 44.06
C SER A 840 -17.93 16.52 45.54
N GLU A 841 -18.88 16.22 46.43
CA GLU A 841 -18.72 16.26 47.89
C GLU A 841 -18.14 17.58 48.47
N GLY A 842 -18.25 18.70 47.73
CA GLY A 842 -17.71 20.01 48.12
C GLY A 842 -16.26 20.28 47.69
N ARG A 843 -15.71 19.43 46.82
CA ARG A 843 -14.42 19.61 46.12
C ARG A 843 -14.68 19.83 44.62
N THR A 844 -13.73 20.46 43.94
CA THR A 844 -13.76 20.62 42.48
C THR A 844 -12.51 20.01 41.88
N SER A 845 -12.72 19.16 40.87
CA SER A 845 -11.70 18.40 40.17
C SER A 845 -11.66 18.76 38.68
N VAL A 846 -10.46 18.77 38.09
CA VAL A 846 -10.21 18.82 36.63
C VAL A 846 -9.43 17.57 36.24
N ARG A 847 -9.95 16.78 35.29
CA ARG A 847 -9.41 15.45 34.96
C ARG A 847 -9.63 15.06 33.50
N HIS A 848 -8.68 14.34 32.92
CA HIS A 848 -8.79 13.71 31.60
C HIS A 848 -8.44 12.22 31.73
N GLN A 849 -9.32 11.34 31.26
CA GLN A 849 -9.23 9.88 31.46
C GLN A 849 -8.95 9.50 32.94
N PHE A 850 -7.74 9.00 33.23
CA PHE A 850 -7.29 8.61 34.58
C PHE A 850 -6.40 9.67 35.27
N THR A 851 -6.00 10.72 34.56
CA THR A 851 -5.12 11.78 35.06
C THR A 851 -5.93 12.89 35.72
N GLU A 852 -5.65 13.16 36.99
CA GLU A 852 -6.27 14.24 37.76
C GLU A 852 -5.32 15.44 37.78
N PHE A 853 -5.67 16.51 37.04
CA PHE A 853 -4.84 17.69 36.90
C PHE A 853 -4.92 18.59 38.13
N PHE A 854 -6.08 18.60 38.79
CA PHE A 854 -6.37 19.43 39.95
C PHE A 854 -7.51 18.81 40.75
N ASP A 855 -7.41 18.78 42.08
CA ASP A 855 -8.54 18.52 42.97
C ASP A 855 -8.34 19.26 44.31
N ALA A 856 -9.30 20.10 44.69
CA ALA A 856 -9.23 20.88 45.92
C ALA A 856 -10.62 21.18 46.52
N PRO A 857 -10.72 21.38 47.86
CA PRO A 857 -11.95 21.86 48.49
C PRO A 857 -12.42 23.20 47.92
N ASN A 858 -13.71 23.38 47.70
CA ASN A 858 -14.26 24.65 47.21
C ASN A 858 -14.02 25.83 48.18
N SER A 859 -13.62 25.56 49.42
CA SER A 859 -13.19 26.56 50.40
C SER A 859 -11.77 27.11 50.16
N SER A 860 -10.90 26.40 49.43
CA SER A 860 -9.48 26.75 49.26
C SER A 860 -9.19 27.66 48.05
N PHE A 861 -10.18 27.94 47.20
CA PHE A 861 -10.06 28.90 46.10
C PHE A 861 -11.36 29.67 45.89
N GLY A 862 -11.27 30.90 45.39
CA GLY A 862 -12.43 31.73 45.05
C GLY A 862 -12.87 31.58 43.60
N GLY A 863 -11.94 31.41 42.67
CA GLY A 863 -12.19 31.22 41.23
C GLY A 863 -11.32 30.11 40.65
N LEU A 864 -11.73 29.54 39.52
CA LEU A 864 -10.99 28.51 38.78
C LEU A 864 -10.81 28.96 37.32
N SER A 865 -9.63 28.75 36.75
CA SER A 865 -9.33 29.01 35.35
C SER A 865 -8.60 27.80 34.76
N VAL A 866 -9.23 27.14 33.80
CA VAL A 866 -8.66 26.01 33.04
C VAL A 866 -8.26 26.52 31.66
N PHE A 867 -7.04 26.21 31.24
CA PHE A 867 -6.45 26.57 29.95
C PHE A 867 -6.06 25.31 29.20
N GLY A 868 -6.53 25.19 27.97
CA GLY A 868 -6.25 24.10 27.05
C GLY A 868 -4.89 24.16 26.38
N ASP A 869 -4.47 23.03 25.84
CA ASP A 869 -3.35 22.89 24.90
C ASP A 869 -3.66 23.60 23.56
N PRO A 870 -2.67 23.96 22.74
CA PRO A 870 -2.87 24.31 21.34
C PRO A 870 -3.69 23.32 20.48
N GLN A 871 -3.83 22.06 20.89
CA GLN A 871 -4.57 20.99 20.21
C GLN A 871 -6.11 21.10 20.32
N ASP A 872 -6.82 20.17 19.67
CA ASP A 872 -8.28 20.07 19.69
C ASP A 872 -8.75 19.29 20.94
N GLU A 873 -9.34 19.99 21.91
CA GLU A 873 -9.84 19.41 23.16
C GLU A 873 -11.39 19.49 23.27
N THR A 874 -11.97 18.63 24.10
CA THR A 874 -13.39 18.71 24.51
C THR A 874 -13.51 18.89 26.01
N PHE A 875 -14.03 20.02 26.48
CA PHE A 875 -14.39 20.23 27.87
C PHE A 875 -15.78 19.67 28.17
N VAL A 876 -15.97 19.04 29.32
CA VAL A 876 -17.27 18.53 29.80
C VAL A 876 -17.62 19.14 31.15
N LEU A 877 -18.84 19.67 31.26
CA LEU A 877 -19.38 20.30 32.46
C LEU A 877 -20.84 19.91 32.73
N ASP A 878 -21.12 19.29 33.87
CA ASP A 878 -22.48 19.05 34.37
C ASP A 878 -22.94 20.25 35.22
N ILE A 879 -23.81 21.09 34.66
CA ILE A 879 -24.32 22.31 35.32
C ILE A 879 -25.37 22.03 36.39
N ALA A 880 -25.95 20.82 36.45
CA ALA A 880 -26.90 20.44 37.49
C ALA A 880 -26.19 20.04 38.80
N THR A 881 -24.93 19.58 38.72
CA THR A 881 -24.12 19.20 39.89
C THR A 881 -22.95 20.13 40.19
N PHE A 882 -22.44 20.89 39.21
CA PHE A 882 -21.30 21.79 39.41
C PHE A 882 -21.65 23.00 40.30
N ALA A 883 -20.84 23.23 41.34
CA ALA A 883 -20.98 24.38 42.22
C ALA A 883 -20.01 25.49 41.79
N LEU A 884 -20.53 26.50 41.08
CA LEU A 884 -19.74 27.63 40.59
C LEU A 884 -18.91 28.28 41.72
N PRO A 885 -17.59 28.48 41.52
CA PRO A 885 -16.76 29.20 42.48
C PRO A 885 -17.23 30.65 42.69
N ALA A 886 -17.03 31.20 43.88
CA ALA A 886 -17.56 32.52 44.27
C ALA A 886 -17.04 33.71 43.43
N ARG A 887 -15.96 33.52 42.67
CA ARG A 887 -15.36 34.46 41.71
C ARG A 887 -15.42 33.97 40.26
N GLY A 888 -16.15 32.87 40.01
CA GLY A 888 -16.43 32.32 38.70
C GLY A 888 -15.49 31.19 38.23
N LEU A 889 -15.91 30.57 37.12
CA LEU A 889 -15.12 29.63 36.31
C LEU A 889 -14.69 30.33 35.01
N THR A 890 -13.45 30.10 34.59
CA THR A 890 -12.95 30.43 33.24
C THR A 890 -12.50 29.15 32.55
N LEU A 891 -12.97 28.89 31.34
CA LEU A 891 -12.44 27.86 30.44
C LEU A 891 -11.87 28.55 29.20
N ASN A 892 -10.65 28.21 28.81
CA ASN A 892 -10.02 28.68 27.58
C ASN A 892 -9.49 27.48 26.81
N GLY A 893 -9.88 27.28 25.55
CA GLY A 893 -9.49 26.10 24.77
C GLY A 893 -8.09 26.13 24.15
N GLY A 894 -7.27 27.16 24.35
CA GLY A 894 -5.96 27.24 23.67
C GLY A 894 -6.11 27.78 22.23
N THR A 895 -5.65 27.05 21.22
CA THR A 895 -5.67 27.51 19.80
C THR A 895 -6.33 26.58 18.79
N GLY A 896 -6.70 25.35 19.17
CA GLY A 896 -7.35 24.38 18.28
C GLY A 896 -8.86 24.58 18.09
N GLU A 897 -9.51 23.64 17.41
CA GLU A 897 -10.96 23.59 17.11
C GLU A 897 -11.82 23.16 18.33
N ASN A 898 -11.60 23.81 19.47
CA ASN A 898 -12.03 23.32 20.78
C ASN A 898 -13.56 23.33 21.02
N GLN A 899 -14.04 22.34 21.78
CA GLN A 899 -15.44 22.12 22.11
C GLN A 899 -15.73 22.21 23.62
N LEU A 900 -16.88 22.77 24.00
CA LEU A 900 -17.49 22.60 25.32
C LEU A 900 -18.79 21.80 25.19
N HIS A 901 -18.89 20.69 25.90
CA HIS A 901 -20.11 19.90 26.10
C HIS A 901 -20.71 20.22 27.48
N VAL A 902 -21.98 20.60 27.51
CA VAL A 902 -22.72 20.97 28.72
C VAL A 902 -23.85 19.97 28.97
N SER A 903 -23.97 19.50 30.21
CA SER A 903 -24.98 18.51 30.60
C SER A 903 -25.79 18.92 31.84
N GLY A 904 -27.03 18.44 31.94
CA GLY A 904 -27.94 18.71 33.06
C GLY A 904 -28.99 19.82 32.79
N ASP A 905 -29.91 20.00 33.73
CA ASP A 905 -30.95 21.04 33.67
C ASP A 905 -30.46 22.35 34.30
N GLY A 906 -30.48 23.47 33.57
CA GLY A 906 -30.04 24.75 34.14
C GLY A 906 -29.92 25.94 33.18
N GLU A 907 -29.17 26.95 33.62
CA GLU A 907 -28.86 28.17 32.87
C GLU A 907 -27.33 28.35 32.80
N VAL A 908 -26.80 28.54 31.59
CA VAL A 908 -25.42 28.94 31.34
C VAL A 908 -25.43 30.38 30.86
N ASN A 909 -24.99 31.30 31.71
CA ASN A 909 -25.06 32.72 31.44
C ASN A 909 -23.66 33.29 31.13
N LEU A 910 -23.37 33.52 29.86
CA LEU A 910 -22.07 34.03 29.38
C LEU A 910 -21.95 35.55 29.48
N VAL A 911 -22.99 36.23 29.97
CA VAL A 911 -23.03 37.69 30.12
C VAL A 911 -22.59 38.12 31.52
N GLU A 912 -22.62 37.20 32.50
CA GLU A 912 -22.16 37.43 33.86
C GLU A 912 -20.69 37.00 34.07
N ASP A 913 -19.96 37.73 34.92
CA ASP A 913 -18.55 37.46 35.23
C ASP A 913 -18.28 36.09 35.88
N SER A 914 -19.32 35.39 36.32
CA SER A 914 -19.25 34.07 36.96
C SER A 914 -18.89 32.92 36.02
N PHE A 915 -19.08 33.09 34.70
CA PHE A 915 -18.79 32.03 33.74
C PHE A 915 -18.18 32.61 32.46
N ARG A 916 -16.89 32.38 32.26
CA ARG A 916 -16.11 32.96 31.16
C ARG A 916 -15.59 31.85 30.25
N LEU A 917 -15.85 31.99 28.97
CA LEU A 917 -15.39 31.07 27.93
C LEU A 917 -14.54 31.83 26.92
N ALA A 918 -13.47 31.21 26.43
CA ALA A 918 -12.61 31.74 25.38
C ALA A 918 -12.02 30.63 24.52
N ASN A 919 -11.69 30.95 23.27
CA ASN A 919 -11.11 30.03 22.29
C ASN A 919 -11.87 28.68 22.18
N LEU A 920 -13.20 28.75 22.03
CA LEU A 920 -14.08 27.61 21.76
C LEU A 920 -14.82 27.83 20.44
N LYS A 921 -14.88 26.78 19.61
CA LYS A 921 -15.59 26.79 18.33
C LYS A 921 -16.92 26.07 18.37
N ILE A 922 -17.11 25.13 19.30
CA ILE A 922 -18.37 24.38 19.44
C ILE A 922 -18.85 24.45 20.89
N ILE A 923 -20.13 24.78 21.09
CA ILE A 923 -20.86 24.59 22.34
C ILE A 923 -21.97 23.57 22.08
N ASP A 924 -21.84 22.39 22.67
CA ASP A 924 -22.79 21.28 22.53
C ASP A 924 -23.65 21.15 23.78
N LEU A 925 -24.96 21.26 23.61
CA LEU A 925 -25.97 21.15 24.65
C LEU A 925 -26.81 19.86 24.51
N ARG A 926 -26.51 18.98 23.53
CA ARG A 926 -27.38 17.87 23.08
C ARG A 926 -27.48 16.68 24.05
N ASP A 927 -27.53 16.94 25.36
CA ASP A 927 -27.65 15.94 26.41
C ASP A 927 -29.10 15.82 26.94
N PRO A 928 -29.43 14.79 27.74
CA PRO A 928 -30.77 14.60 28.30
C PRO A 928 -31.12 15.61 29.41
N GLY A 929 -31.46 16.84 29.02
CA GLY A 929 -31.89 17.92 29.93
C GLY A 929 -32.51 19.10 29.16
N ALA A 930 -32.79 20.19 29.88
CA ALA A 930 -33.17 21.47 29.29
C ALA A 930 -32.24 22.59 29.78
N THR A 931 -31.29 22.97 28.93
CA THR A 931 -30.32 24.04 29.19
C THR A 931 -30.75 25.34 28.50
N THR A 932 -30.74 26.45 29.25
CA THR A 932 -30.82 27.80 28.66
C THR A 932 -29.43 28.42 28.57
N LEU A 933 -28.94 28.66 27.35
CA LEU A 933 -27.68 29.35 27.09
C LEU A 933 -27.95 30.82 26.81
N ILE A 934 -27.44 31.72 27.65
CA ILE A 934 -27.60 33.17 27.51
C ILE A 934 -26.31 33.79 26.95
N VAL A 935 -26.43 34.48 25.81
CA VAL A 935 -25.32 35.08 25.07
C VAL A 935 -25.53 36.58 24.81
N SER A 936 -24.45 37.28 24.50
CA SER A 936 -24.46 38.66 24.00
C SER A 936 -23.40 38.84 22.91
N ALA A 937 -23.45 39.93 22.13
CA ALA A 937 -22.40 40.23 21.14
C ALA A 937 -21.00 40.28 21.80
N ALA A 938 -20.90 40.84 23.00
CA ALA A 938 -19.65 40.91 23.76
C ALA A 938 -19.16 39.53 24.24
N SER A 939 -20.05 38.63 24.67
CA SER A 939 -19.64 37.30 25.13
C SER A 939 -19.21 36.39 23.98
N VAL A 940 -19.83 36.54 22.79
CA VAL A 940 -19.40 35.82 21.58
C VAL A 940 -18.07 36.32 21.05
N GLN A 941 -17.81 37.63 21.11
CA GLN A 941 -16.50 38.19 20.74
C GLN A 941 -15.36 37.70 21.64
N MET A 942 -15.65 37.31 22.89
CA MET A 942 -14.66 36.68 23.78
C MET A 942 -14.49 35.17 23.54
N LEU A 943 -15.48 34.52 22.94
CA LEU A 943 -15.54 33.06 22.75
C LEU A 943 -14.63 32.55 21.63
N THR A 944 -14.52 33.25 20.49
CA THR A 944 -13.94 32.69 19.27
C THR A 944 -12.92 33.64 18.60
N PRO A 945 -11.70 33.17 18.27
CA PRO A 945 -10.71 33.99 17.56
C PRO A 945 -11.07 34.21 16.07
N ASP A 946 -11.79 33.28 15.46
CA ASP A 946 -12.13 33.30 14.03
C ASP A 946 -13.50 33.94 13.74
N SER A 947 -14.06 34.66 14.71
CA SER A 947 -15.38 35.31 14.59
C SER A 947 -16.55 34.35 14.29
N SER A 948 -16.44 33.05 14.56
CA SER A 948 -17.59 32.14 14.46
C SER A 948 -17.61 31.04 15.52
N VAL A 949 -18.82 30.67 15.96
CA VAL A 949 -19.05 29.59 16.94
C VAL A 949 -20.30 28.80 16.57
N GLN A 950 -20.24 27.48 16.69
CA GLN A 950 -21.38 26.58 16.53
C GLN A 950 -22.05 26.32 17.88
N ILE A 951 -23.38 26.33 17.91
CA ILE A 951 -24.18 25.96 19.09
C ILE A 951 -25.12 24.83 18.69
N LEU A 952 -24.98 23.67 19.34
CA LEU A 952 -25.72 22.46 19.02
C LEU A 952 -26.78 22.23 20.10
N THR A 953 -28.06 22.19 19.73
CA THR A 953 -29.18 22.13 20.70
C THR A 953 -29.98 20.83 20.61
N GLY A 954 -30.31 20.28 21.78
CA GLY A 954 -31.17 19.12 21.96
C GLY A 954 -32.64 19.48 22.26
N PRO A 955 -33.51 18.47 22.50
CA PRO A 955 -34.94 18.69 22.71
C PRO A 955 -35.24 19.34 24.07
N GLY A 956 -35.47 20.65 24.07
CA GLY A 956 -35.87 21.44 25.25
C GLY A 956 -34.90 22.58 25.58
N ASP A 957 -33.72 22.58 24.98
CA ASP A 957 -32.73 23.65 25.11
C ASP A 957 -33.19 24.96 24.49
N ARG A 958 -32.61 26.06 24.97
CA ARG A 958 -32.94 27.42 24.53
C ARG A 958 -31.68 28.26 24.40
N LEU A 959 -31.49 28.89 23.24
CA LEU A 959 -30.56 29.98 23.07
C LEU A 959 -31.30 31.30 23.33
N GLN A 960 -30.78 32.13 24.23
CA GLN A 960 -31.34 33.43 24.56
C GLN A 960 -30.29 34.54 24.33
N PHE A 961 -30.66 35.53 23.54
CA PHE A 961 -29.84 36.73 23.32
C PHE A 961 -30.20 37.78 24.38
N ALA A 962 -29.21 38.24 25.14
CA ALA A 962 -29.37 39.30 26.14
C ALA A 962 -29.41 40.71 25.53
N ASP A 963 -28.86 40.88 24.32
CA ASP A 963 -28.81 42.11 23.56
C ASP A 963 -29.42 41.96 22.14
N PRO A 964 -30.68 41.48 22.01
CA PRO A 964 -31.24 40.99 20.73
C PRO A 964 -31.29 42.06 19.62
N THR A 965 -31.27 43.35 19.96
CA THR A 965 -31.18 44.44 18.97
C THR A 965 -29.82 44.54 18.26
N ASN A 966 -28.82 43.80 18.72
CA ASN A 966 -27.48 43.74 18.15
C ASN A 966 -27.30 42.58 17.16
N TRP A 967 -28.35 41.79 16.91
CA TRP A 967 -28.29 40.56 16.15
C TRP A 967 -29.36 40.51 15.06
N THR A 968 -29.03 39.87 13.94
CA THR A 968 -29.97 39.59 12.84
C THR A 968 -29.70 38.20 12.25
N PHE A 969 -30.72 37.48 11.80
CA PHE A 969 -30.50 36.23 11.07
C PHE A 969 -30.15 36.50 9.60
N GLY A 970 -29.04 35.92 9.15
CA GLY A 970 -28.69 35.82 7.72
C GLY A 970 -29.37 34.63 7.05
N ASP A 971 -28.90 34.29 5.84
CA ASP A 971 -29.33 33.06 5.16
C ASP A 971 -28.87 31.83 5.98
N PRO A 972 -29.74 30.83 6.22
CA PRO A 972 -29.37 29.61 6.93
C PRO A 972 -28.46 28.74 6.08
N ILE A 973 -27.67 27.89 6.74
CA ILE A 973 -26.79 26.92 6.08
C ILE A 973 -27.25 25.49 6.34
N VAL A 974 -27.03 24.62 5.36
CA VAL A 974 -27.24 23.18 5.47
C VAL A 974 -25.89 22.50 5.30
N GLN A 975 -25.49 21.73 6.32
CA GLN A 975 -24.26 20.94 6.31
C GLN A 975 -24.63 19.47 6.54
N GLY A 976 -24.45 18.64 5.50
CA GLY A 976 -25.04 17.30 5.48
C GLY A 976 -26.56 17.36 5.62
N ASP A 977 -27.12 16.57 6.54
CA ASP A 977 -28.55 16.58 6.89
C ASP A 977 -28.92 17.62 7.97
N GLN A 978 -27.98 18.44 8.44
CA GLN A 978 -28.21 19.39 9.54
C GLN A 978 -28.44 20.82 9.05
N PHE A 979 -29.47 21.45 9.60
CA PHE A 979 -29.89 22.82 9.30
C PHE A 979 -29.48 23.75 10.45
N PHE A 980 -28.82 24.85 10.11
CA PHE A 980 -28.33 25.85 11.06
C PHE A 980 -28.91 27.22 10.75
N HIS A 981 -29.45 27.88 11.79
CA HIS A 981 -29.68 29.33 11.73
C HIS A 981 -28.34 30.07 11.87
N VAL A 982 -28.11 31.12 11.09
CA VAL A 982 -26.89 31.94 11.15
C VAL A 982 -27.24 33.30 11.73
N ALA A 983 -27.02 33.49 13.04
CA ALA A 983 -27.16 34.80 13.68
C ALA A 983 -25.87 35.61 13.49
N GLN A 984 -25.98 36.86 13.05
CA GLN A 984 -24.84 37.75 12.77
C GLN A 984 -24.91 38.98 13.67
N SER A 985 -23.77 39.38 14.24
CA SER A 985 -23.64 40.61 15.03
C SER A 985 -23.67 41.86 14.14
N THR A 986 -24.41 42.88 14.54
CA THR A 986 -24.46 44.20 13.88
C THR A 986 -23.59 45.24 14.58
N VAL A 987 -22.79 44.84 15.59
CA VAL A 987 -21.94 45.73 16.40
C VAL A 987 -20.49 45.61 15.95
N GLY A 988 -19.88 46.73 15.54
CA GLY A 988 -18.47 46.79 15.14
C GLY A 988 -18.24 46.58 13.64
N ASN A 989 -17.07 46.06 13.28
CA ASN A 989 -16.76 45.64 11.91
C ASN A 989 -17.25 44.21 11.71
N ALA A 990 -18.57 44.04 11.56
CA ALA A 990 -19.29 42.77 11.64
C ALA A 990 -18.59 41.58 10.96
N THR A 991 -18.00 40.70 11.79
CA THR A 991 -17.53 39.36 11.38
C THR A 991 -18.12 38.25 12.25
N GLU A 992 -18.65 38.56 13.44
CA GLU A 992 -19.09 37.59 14.43
C GLU A 992 -20.40 36.88 14.05
N GLN A 993 -20.34 35.54 13.96
CA GLN A 993 -21.48 34.66 13.64
C GLN A 993 -21.71 33.57 14.69
N ILE A 994 -22.97 33.25 14.96
CA ILE A 994 -23.38 32.04 15.67
C ILE A 994 -24.12 31.13 14.68
N HIS A 995 -23.66 29.89 14.53
CA HIS A 995 -24.33 28.85 13.73
C HIS A 995 -25.09 27.93 14.68
N VAL A 996 -26.41 28.04 14.73
CA VAL A 996 -27.25 27.35 15.71
C VAL A 996 -27.95 26.15 15.06
N GLN A 997 -27.56 24.93 15.42
CA GLN A 997 -28.32 23.73 15.10
C GLN A 997 -29.55 23.70 16.01
N THR A 998 -30.72 24.08 15.47
CA THR A 998 -31.97 24.23 16.23
C THR A 998 -32.97 23.11 15.94
N GLN A 999 -33.68 22.65 16.98
CA GLN A 999 -34.86 21.79 16.85
C GLN A 999 -36.15 22.58 16.52
N LEU A 1000 -36.09 23.91 16.57
CA LEU A 1000 -37.19 24.84 16.27
C LEU A 1000 -36.83 25.72 15.06
N PRO A 1001 -36.78 25.18 13.83
CA PRO A 1001 -36.30 25.91 12.66
C PRO A 1001 -37.20 27.07 12.23
N TRP A 1002 -38.46 27.08 12.67
CA TRP A 1002 -39.46 28.10 12.38
C TRP A 1002 -39.59 29.18 13.46
N HIS A 1003 -38.76 29.11 14.51
CA HIS A 1003 -38.76 30.04 15.63
C HIS A 1003 -37.61 31.03 15.54
N ASN A 1004 -37.90 32.32 15.66
CA ASN A 1004 -36.87 33.37 15.70
C ASN A 1004 -36.29 33.46 17.12
N SER A 1005 -35.15 32.80 17.39
CA SER A 1005 -34.55 32.83 18.74
C SER A 1005 -33.90 34.17 19.13
N ILE A 1006 -33.76 35.13 18.21
CA ILE A 1006 -33.28 36.49 18.50
C ILE A 1006 -34.44 37.37 18.98
N ILE A 1007 -35.51 37.48 18.18
CA ILE A 1007 -36.76 38.20 18.52
C ILE A 1007 -37.94 37.32 18.09
N PRO A 1008 -38.55 36.53 19.00
CA PRO A 1008 -39.61 35.58 18.65
C PRO A 1008 -40.81 36.16 17.90
N GLN A 1009 -41.10 37.45 18.05
CA GLN A 1009 -42.23 38.13 17.40
C GLN A 1009 -41.88 38.81 16.06
N ASP A 1010 -40.61 38.78 15.63
CA ASP A 1010 -40.15 39.24 14.31
C ASP A 1010 -40.24 38.06 13.33
N VAL A 1011 -41.37 38.02 12.61
CA VAL A 1011 -41.75 36.91 11.72
C VAL A 1011 -41.13 37.10 10.34
N ASP A 1012 -40.98 38.36 9.90
CA ASP A 1012 -40.41 38.69 8.59
C ASP A 1012 -38.88 38.87 8.56
N ASN A 1013 -38.22 38.69 9.71
CA ASN A 1013 -36.77 38.81 9.92
C ASN A 1013 -36.23 40.17 9.44
N SER A 1014 -37.01 41.23 9.67
CA SER A 1014 -36.62 42.60 9.30
C SER A 1014 -35.83 43.34 10.39
N GLY A 1015 -35.69 42.75 11.56
CA GLY A 1015 -35.16 43.38 12.78
C GLY A 1015 -36.16 44.30 13.46
N GLN A 1016 -37.44 44.30 13.05
CA GLN A 1016 -38.50 45.13 13.62
C GLN A 1016 -39.82 44.38 13.71
N VAL A 1017 -40.35 44.22 14.93
CA VAL A 1017 -41.72 43.74 15.11
C VAL A 1017 -42.71 44.84 14.71
N THR A 1018 -43.53 44.56 13.70
CA THR A 1018 -44.52 45.49 13.15
C THR A 1018 -45.90 44.83 13.01
N PRO A 1019 -46.96 45.59 12.68
CA PRO A 1019 -48.22 44.97 12.29
C PRO A 1019 -48.16 44.13 11.00
N ASN A 1020 -47.04 44.10 10.26
CA ASN A 1020 -46.87 43.22 9.11
C ASN A 1020 -46.68 41.76 9.54
N ASP A 1021 -45.92 41.51 10.60
CA ASP A 1021 -45.64 40.19 11.17
C ASP A 1021 -46.93 39.42 11.53
N ILE A 1022 -47.95 40.15 12.03
CA ILE A 1022 -49.30 39.63 12.25
C ILE A 1022 -49.91 39.09 10.94
N LEU A 1023 -49.73 39.80 9.84
CA LEU A 1023 -50.27 39.44 8.53
C LEU A 1023 -49.51 38.25 7.91
N GLU A 1024 -48.19 38.17 8.09
CA GLU A 1024 -47.39 37.03 7.64
C GLU A 1024 -47.89 35.71 8.27
N VAL A 1025 -48.10 35.68 9.59
CA VAL A 1025 -48.68 34.50 10.28
C VAL A 1025 -50.12 34.23 9.85
N ILE A 1026 -50.96 35.26 9.67
CA ILE A 1026 -52.35 35.09 9.19
C ILE A 1026 -52.37 34.49 7.79
N ASN A 1027 -51.57 35.01 6.85
CA ASN A 1027 -51.48 34.50 5.50
C ASN A 1027 -51.03 33.04 5.52
N GLN A 1028 -49.98 32.73 6.29
CA GLN A 1028 -49.46 31.38 6.40
C GLN A 1028 -50.48 30.36 6.98
N LEU A 1029 -51.32 30.77 7.93
CA LEU A 1029 -52.40 29.91 8.45
C LEU A 1029 -53.53 29.68 7.45
N VAL A 1030 -53.70 30.57 6.46
CA VAL A 1030 -54.72 30.49 5.42
C VAL A 1030 -54.22 29.72 4.20
N ASP A 1031 -53.04 30.08 3.70
CA ASP A 1031 -52.45 29.53 2.48
C ASP A 1031 -51.77 28.16 2.76
N ARG A 1032 -51.21 27.98 3.96
CA ARG A 1032 -50.58 26.75 4.48
C ARG A 1032 -49.36 26.26 3.68
N ASP A 1033 -48.71 27.13 2.91
CA ASP A 1033 -47.60 26.79 2.00
C ASP A 1033 -46.40 26.08 2.66
N TYR A 1034 -46.23 26.23 3.98
CA TYR A 1034 -45.16 25.62 4.77
C TYR A 1034 -45.64 24.86 6.02
N ILE A 1035 -46.92 24.47 6.06
CA ILE A 1035 -47.49 23.65 7.13
C ILE A 1035 -47.69 22.22 6.62
N GLU A 1036 -47.37 21.21 7.43
CA GLU A 1036 -47.67 19.82 7.10
C GLU A 1036 -49.19 19.63 6.78
N PRO A 1037 -49.55 18.77 5.81
CA PRO A 1037 -50.94 18.64 5.36
C PRO A 1037 -51.95 18.29 6.46
N ASP A 1038 -51.55 17.44 7.41
CA ASP A 1038 -52.42 16.86 8.45
C ASP A 1038 -52.13 17.35 9.88
N THR A 1039 -51.19 18.28 10.07
CA THR A 1039 -50.83 18.83 11.39
C THR A 1039 -50.86 20.36 11.40
N GLN A 1040 -50.36 21.00 12.46
CA GLN A 1040 -50.04 22.43 12.48
C GLN A 1040 -48.52 22.68 12.48
N ASN A 1041 -47.71 21.63 12.34
CA ASN A 1041 -46.27 21.74 12.38
C ASN A 1041 -45.76 22.40 11.09
N GLY A 1042 -44.70 23.20 11.20
CA GLY A 1042 -43.96 23.68 10.03
C GLY A 1042 -43.23 22.53 9.31
N LEU A 1043 -43.09 22.61 7.99
CA LEU A 1043 -42.38 21.61 7.20
C LEU A 1043 -40.89 21.50 7.61
N PRO A 1044 -40.26 20.31 7.56
CA PRO A 1044 -38.83 20.17 7.80
C PRO A 1044 -37.98 20.99 6.81
N PRO A 1045 -36.94 21.73 7.25
CA PRO A 1045 -36.16 22.62 6.37
C PRO A 1045 -35.55 21.93 5.15
N GLY A 1046 -35.13 20.67 5.26
CA GLY A 1046 -34.60 19.89 4.14
C GLY A 1046 -35.59 19.62 3.00
N GLN A 1047 -36.89 19.91 3.19
CA GLN A 1047 -37.91 19.85 2.14
C GLN A 1047 -38.13 21.20 1.44
N LEU A 1048 -37.46 22.27 1.87
CA LEU A 1048 -37.66 23.64 1.41
C LEU A 1048 -36.41 24.21 0.74
N ASN A 1049 -36.49 24.41 -0.58
CA ASN A 1049 -35.44 25.04 -1.36
C ASN A 1049 -36.05 26.03 -2.38
N PRO A 1050 -35.83 27.36 -2.23
CA PRO A 1050 -35.10 28.02 -1.14
C PRO A 1050 -35.91 28.05 0.17
N TRP A 1051 -35.22 28.26 1.30
CA TRP A 1051 -35.85 28.60 2.58
C TRP A 1051 -36.51 30.00 2.49
N PRO A 1052 -37.73 30.21 3.03
CA PRO A 1052 -38.46 31.47 2.88
C PRO A 1052 -37.89 32.66 3.69
N ASN A 1053 -36.97 32.41 4.62
CA ASN A 1053 -36.47 33.39 5.59
C ASN A 1053 -37.62 34.06 6.38
N ARG A 1054 -38.46 33.21 6.99
CA ARG A 1054 -39.65 33.58 7.76
C ARG A 1054 -39.80 32.66 8.98
N PHE A 1055 -40.26 33.22 10.10
CA PHE A 1055 -40.35 32.54 11.39
C PHE A 1055 -41.78 32.59 11.95
N TYR A 1056 -42.64 31.68 11.47
CA TYR A 1056 -44.07 31.71 11.76
C TYR A 1056 -44.48 31.15 13.13
N ASP A 1057 -43.60 30.40 13.80
CA ASP A 1057 -43.80 29.91 15.17
C ASP A 1057 -43.18 30.91 16.16
N THR A 1058 -44.00 31.84 16.65
CA THR A 1058 -43.57 32.85 17.62
C THR A 1058 -43.65 32.34 19.06
N SER A 1059 -44.39 31.24 19.28
CA SER A 1059 -44.55 30.58 20.58
C SER A 1059 -43.38 29.66 20.96
N GLY A 1060 -42.68 29.10 19.98
CA GLY A 1060 -41.61 28.13 20.13
C GLY A 1060 -42.09 26.73 20.50
N ASP A 1061 -43.32 26.36 20.13
CA ASP A 1061 -43.89 25.02 20.36
C ASP A 1061 -43.91 24.10 19.12
N ASN A 1062 -43.31 24.59 18.02
CA ASN A 1062 -43.22 24.01 16.69
C ASN A 1062 -44.56 23.87 15.95
N GLN A 1063 -45.62 24.57 16.38
CA GLN A 1063 -46.91 24.62 15.68
C GLN A 1063 -47.27 26.04 15.26
N PHE A 1064 -47.77 26.21 14.03
CA PHE A 1064 -48.31 27.48 13.59
C PHE A 1064 -49.79 27.55 14.00
N THR A 1065 -50.10 28.48 14.89
CA THR A 1065 -51.43 28.58 15.49
C THR A 1065 -51.94 30.03 15.51
N PRO A 1066 -53.25 30.25 15.74
CA PRO A 1066 -53.74 31.58 16.09
C PRO A 1066 -53.19 32.13 17.43
N GLY A 1067 -52.46 31.33 18.21
CA GLY A 1067 -51.71 31.78 19.38
C GLY A 1067 -50.52 32.65 19.00
N ASP A 1068 -49.81 32.30 17.93
CA ASP A 1068 -48.62 33.02 17.45
C ASP A 1068 -48.95 34.44 17.02
N ILE A 1069 -50.11 34.62 16.38
CA ILE A 1069 -50.70 35.94 16.08
C ILE A 1069 -50.89 36.77 17.36
N LEU A 1070 -51.33 36.14 18.45
CA LEU A 1070 -51.60 36.83 19.71
C LEU A 1070 -50.31 37.27 20.41
N GLU A 1071 -49.22 36.50 20.31
CA GLU A 1071 -47.92 36.91 20.86
C GLU A 1071 -47.40 38.20 20.19
N VAL A 1072 -47.46 38.27 18.84
CA VAL A 1072 -47.10 39.49 18.09
C VAL A 1072 -48.02 40.67 18.45
N ILE A 1073 -49.34 40.45 18.55
CA ILE A 1073 -50.31 41.48 18.96
C ILE A 1073 -50.01 42.00 20.38
N ASN A 1074 -49.75 41.08 21.33
CA ASN A 1074 -49.45 41.43 22.72
C ASN A 1074 -48.17 42.26 22.80
N PHE A 1075 -47.10 41.84 22.13
CA PHE A 1075 -45.83 42.55 22.07
C PHE A 1075 -45.99 43.98 21.54
N LEU A 1076 -46.69 44.15 20.41
CA LEU A 1076 -46.98 45.47 19.83
C LEU A 1076 -47.86 46.35 20.73
N ALA A 1077 -48.80 45.76 21.46
CA ALA A 1077 -49.64 46.47 22.42
C ALA A 1077 -48.84 46.94 23.65
N GLU A 1078 -47.91 46.12 24.13
CA GLU A 1078 -47.01 46.47 25.25
C GLU A 1078 -45.99 47.54 24.86
N GLN A 1079 -45.41 47.47 23.65
CA GLN A 1079 -44.54 48.55 23.16
C GLN A 1079 -45.29 49.90 23.04
N ARG A 1080 -46.53 49.89 22.54
CA ARG A 1080 -47.37 51.11 22.47
C ARG A 1080 -47.73 51.67 23.85
N ALA A 1081 -47.90 50.83 24.87
CA ALA A 1081 -48.18 51.28 26.23
C ALA A 1081 -47.00 52.07 26.85
N ASN A 1082 -45.77 51.88 26.34
CA ASN A 1082 -44.54 52.47 26.87
C ASN A 1082 -44.05 53.72 26.10
N THR A 1083 -44.75 54.19 25.05
CA THR A 1083 -44.34 55.37 24.25
C THR A 1083 -45.14 56.64 24.60
N PRO A 1084 -44.51 57.75 25.05
CA PRO A 1084 -45.21 58.94 25.53
C PRO A 1084 -45.45 60.05 24.47
N SER A 1085 -46.43 59.87 23.57
CA SER A 1085 -47.11 60.92 22.77
C SER A 1085 -48.21 60.25 21.91
N GLY A 1086 -49.51 60.59 22.03
CA GLY A 1086 -50.16 61.75 21.41
C GLY A 1086 -50.40 61.47 19.91
N GLU A 1087 -51.62 61.24 19.39
CA GLU A 1087 -52.92 61.86 19.70
C GLU A 1087 -54.07 60.86 19.93
N TRP A 1088 -55.14 61.33 20.59
CA TRP A 1088 -56.42 60.62 20.76
C TRP A 1088 -57.45 61.18 19.78
N ILE A 1089 -58.38 60.34 19.31
CA ILE A 1089 -59.73 60.83 18.97
C ILE A 1089 -60.59 60.64 20.21
N ASP A 1090 -61.18 61.77 20.62
CA ASP A 1090 -62.02 61.94 21.79
C ASP A 1090 -63.35 61.18 21.62
N ASP A 1091 -63.85 60.57 22.70
CA ASP A 1091 -65.23 60.09 22.74
C ASP A 1091 -65.89 60.46 24.07
N ALA A 1092 -65.97 61.77 24.28
CA ALA A 1092 -66.90 62.41 25.19
C ALA A 1092 -68.39 62.28 24.74
N ASP A 1093 -68.78 61.13 24.15
CA ASP A 1093 -70.18 60.79 23.89
C ASP A 1093 -70.45 59.27 23.95
N LEU A 1094 -70.39 58.67 25.15
CA LEU A 1094 -71.31 57.57 25.51
C LEU A 1094 -71.44 57.42 27.04
N SER A 1095 -72.39 58.16 27.61
CA SER A 1095 -72.82 57.95 29.00
C SER A 1095 -73.64 56.64 29.13
N VAL A 1096 -72.99 55.54 29.51
CA VAL A 1096 -73.65 54.27 29.85
C VAL A 1096 -73.23 53.81 31.25
N GLY A 1097 -74.20 53.37 32.05
CA GLY A 1097 -73.96 52.88 33.41
C GLY A 1097 -73.21 51.54 33.46
N PRO A 1098 -72.72 51.12 34.64
CA PRO A 1098 -71.78 50.01 34.79
C PRO A 1098 -72.44 48.62 34.74
N SER A 1099 -73.17 48.30 33.65
CA SER A 1099 -73.89 47.02 33.50
C SER A 1099 -73.64 46.23 32.22
N ASP A 1100 -73.01 46.79 31.17
CA ASP A 1100 -72.95 46.14 29.85
C ASP A 1100 -71.56 46.15 29.17
N TRP A 1101 -70.47 46.14 29.96
CA TRP A 1101 -69.13 45.83 29.46
C TRP A 1101 -68.64 44.48 30.01
N ILE A 1102 -68.44 43.52 29.10
CA ILE A 1102 -67.93 42.18 29.43
C ILE A 1102 -66.43 42.29 29.76
N PRO A 1103 -65.97 41.86 30.95
CA PRO A 1103 -64.54 41.86 31.26
C PRO A 1103 -63.85 40.72 30.50
N VAL A 1104 -63.03 41.04 29.51
CA VAL A 1104 -62.02 40.10 29.00
C VAL A 1104 -61.00 39.92 30.12
N ARG A 1105 -60.97 38.71 30.69
CA ARG A 1105 -60.19 38.41 31.89
C ARG A 1105 -58.71 38.37 31.54
N LYS A 1106 -57.87 39.11 32.27
CA LYS A 1106 -56.44 38.78 32.36
C LYS A 1106 -56.31 37.35 32.90
N ALA A 1107 -55.62 36.50 32.16
CA ALA A 1107 -55.32 35.12 32.55
C ALA A 1107 -54.15 35.07 33.53
N ALA A 1108 -54.31 35.70 34.70
CA ALA A 1108 -53.31 35.70 35.77
C ALA A 1108 -53.96 35.58 37.17
N ASP A 1109 -55.08 34.84 37.26
CA ASP A 1109 -55.61 34.38 38.55
C ASP A 1109 -56.37 33.05 38.39
N ARG A 1110 -55.61 31.98 38.15
CA ARG A 1110 -56.15 30.61 38.22
C ARG A 1110 -55.16 29.53 38.69
N GLN A 1111 -54.30 29.82 39.68
CA GLN A 1111 -53.70 28.76 40.51
C GLN A 1111 -53.13 29.19 41.90
N GLN A 1112 -53.86 30.01 42.68
CA GLN A 1112 -53.66 30.07 44.14
C GLN A 1112 -54.95 29.85 44.97
N ARG A 1113 -55.50 28.64 44.88
CA ARG A 1113 -56.19 27.90 45.95
C ARG A 1113 -55.97 26.42 45.61
N ILE A 1114 -55.13 25.67 46.32
CA ILE A 1114 -55.20 25.36 47.76
C ILE A 1114 -53.81 25.49 48.41
N SER A 1115 -53.75 25.95 49.67
CA SER A 1115 -52.54 25.87 50.50
C SER A 1115 -52.77 25.04 51.76
N ARG A 1116 -51.66 24.48 52.29
CA ARG A 1116 -51.51 23.64 53.50
C ARG A 1116 -51.92 22.16 53.30
N THR A 1117 -51.11 21.19 53.74
CA THR A 1117 -50.35 21.21 55.00
C THR A 1117 -48.97 20.52 54.93
N THR A 1118 -47.95 21.17 55.49
CA THR A 1118 -46.64 20.61 55.83
C THR A 1118 -46.70 19.83 57.15
N VAL A 1119 -46.23 18.58 57.21
CA VAL A 1119 -45.73 17.95 58.46
C VAL A 1119 -44.59 16.96 58.17
N HIS A 1120 -43.39 17.35 58.60
CA HIS A 1120 -42.28 16.56 59.20
C HIS A 1120 -42.09 15.03 58.98
N GLN A 1121 -40.81 14.72 58.77
CA GLN A 1121 -39.96 13.73 59.50
C GLN A 1121 -39.95 12.23 59.10
N SER A 1122 -38.83 11.88 58.44
CA SER A 1122 -37.68 11.18 59.05
C SER A 1122 -37.57 9.65 59.02
N LEU A 1123 -36.30 9.24 58.83
CA LEU A 1123 -35.61 8.07 59.40
C LEU A 1123 -35.88 6.67 58.83
N ALA A 1124 -34.83 6.19 58.14
CA ALA A 1124 -34.12 4.93 58.42
C ALA A 1124 -34.79 3.58 58.03
N SER A 1125 -34.15 2.89 57.06
CA SER A 1125 -33.30 1.70 57.28
C SER A 1125 -33.48 0.99 58.65
N PRO A 1126 -33.54 -0.36 58.77
CA PRO A 1126 -32.41 -1.17 58.28
C PRO A 1126 -32.55 -2.70 58.03
N ARG A 1127 -31.41 -3.25 57.55
CA ARG A 1127 -30.72 -4.49 57.98
C ARG A 1127 -31.01 -5.85 57.31
N ASP A 1128 -30.03 -6.27 56.52
CA ASP A 1128 -29.06 -7.35 56.81
C ASP A 1128 -29.54 -8.70 57.38
N ALA A 1129 -29.30 -9.78 56.63
CA ALA A 1129 -28.23 -10.77 56.92
C ALA A 1129 -28.23 -11.87 55.83
N HIS A 1130 -27.22 -11.99 54.96
CA HIS A 1130 -25.88 -12.60 55.13
C HIS A 1130 -25.79 -14.15 55.09
N LEU A 1131 -24.92 -14.62 54.17
CA LEU A 1131 -23.96 -15.75 54.29
C LEU A 1131 -24.47 -17.23 54.27
N VAL A 1132 -24.03 -18.02 53.28
CA VAL A 1132 -22.85 -18.94 53.34
C VAL A 1132 -22.76 -19.90 52.10
N LEU A 1133 -21.71 -19.71 51.29
CA LEU A 1133 -20.78 -20.66 50.61
C LEU A 1133 -21.18 -21.87 49.69
N GLN A 1134 -20.26 -22.07 48.72
CA GLN A 1134 -19.81 -23.30 48.01
C GLN A 1134 -20.71 -23.94 46.93
N SER A 1135 -20.18 -24.57 45.86
CA SER A 1135 -18.96 -24.37 45.02
C SER A 1135 -18.97 -25.38 43.85
N ASP A 1136 -18.31 -25.02 42.73
CA ASP A 1136 -17.56 -25.88 41.78
C ASP A 1136 -18.01 -26.08 40.30
N LEU A 1137 -17.13 -25.57 39.42
CA LEU A 1137 -16.52 -26.17 38.21
C LEU A 1137 -17.22 -26.20 36.82
N GLY A 1138 -16.45 -25.75 35.81
CA GLY A 1138 -16.58 -26.04 34.35
C GLY A 1138 -16.86 -24.79 33.47
N GLN A 1139 -15.86 -24.02 33.02
CA GLN A 1139 -15.07 -24.16 31.74
C GLN A 1139 -15.90 -24.12 30.43
N VAL A 1140 -15.48 -23.49 29.30
CA VAL A 1140 -14.48 -22.41 28.99
C VAL A 1140 -14.69 -21.94 27.52
N ALA A 1141 -14.42 -20.66 27.22
CA ALA A 1141 -14.07 -20.01 25.93
C ALA A 1141 -15.02 -19.94 24.69
N ALA A 1142 -14.72 -18.90 23.87
CA ALA A 1142 -14.82 -18.73 22.41
C ALA A 1142 -16.02 -17.99 21.76
N ASP A 1143 -15.71 -16.75 21.32
CA ASP A 1143 -15.86 -16.17 19.96
C ASP A 1143 -17.15 -16.18 19.12
N SER A 1144 -17.55 -14.94 18.77
CA SER A 1144 -17.70 -14.39 17.39
C SER A 1144 -18.85 -14.79 16.45
N ARG A 1145 -19.19 -13.79 15.61
CA ARG A 1145 -19.72 -13.82 14.23
C ARG A 1145 -21.13 -14.35 13.92
N ASP A 1146 -21.95 -13.39 13.51
CA ASP A 1146 -22.55 -13.25 12.17
C ASP A 1146 -23.38 -14.37 11.52
N ALA A 1147 -24.64 -13.97 11.29
CA ALA A 1147 -25.29 -13.84 9.98
C ALA A 1147 -25.61 -15.06 9.11
N GLY A 1148 -26.67 -14.90 8.33
CA GLY A 1148 -26.96 -15.72 7.15
C GLY A 1148 -28.45 -15.89 6.87
N LEU A 1149 -28.76 -16.09 5.58
CA LEU A 1149 -30.04 -16.53 5.00
C LEU A 1149 -31.11 -15.42 4.87
N PHE A 1150 -31.60 -15.05 3.66
CA PHE A 1150 -31.45 -15.65 2.31
C PHE A 1150 -31.74 -14.59 1.20
N PRO A 1151 -31.59 -14.88 -0.12
CA PRO A 1151 -31.16 -13.92 -1.13
C PRO A 1151 -32.21 -13.69 -2.25
N ASP A 1152 -31.89 -12.90 -3.28
CA ASP A 1152 -31.50 -13.37 -4.65
C ASP A 1152 -31.36 -12.17 -5.62
N SER A 1153 -30.93 -12.45 -6.85
CA SER A 1153 -30.19 -11.59 -7.77
C SER A 1153 -30.89 -11.39 -9.14
N THR A 1154 -30.18 -10.70 -10.06
CA THR A 1154 -30.27 -10.69 -11.55
C THR A 1154 -30.66 -9.37 -12.24
N ALA A 1155 -29.93 -9.12 -13.33
CA ALA A 1155 -30.09 -8.13 -14.42
C ALA A 1155 -29.61 -8.84 -15.73
N PRO A 1156 -29.41 -8.21 -16.91
CA PRO A 1156 -29.82 -6.90 -17.45
C PRO A 1156 -30.56 -7.04 -18.82
N ASP A 1157 -30.63 -5.98 -19.65
CA ASP A 1157 -30.01 -5.93 -21.01
C ASP A 1157 -30.60 -4.85 -21.97
N SER A 1158 -29.77 -4.45 -22.96
CA SER A 1158 -30.06 -3.93 -24.32
C SER A 1158 -29.89 -2.43 -24.66
N SER A 1159 -28.71 -2.11 -25.24
CA SER A 1159 -28.51 -1.40 -26.54
C SER A 1159 -28.92 0.10 -26.72
N THR A 1160 -28.26 0.97 -27.50
CA THR A 1160 -27.00 0.97 -28.31
C THR A 1160 -26.69 2.40 -28.86
N VAL A 1161 -25.50 2.59 -29.44
CA VAL A 1161 -25.08 3.61 -30.45
C VAL A 1161 -24.47 4.94 -29.94
N SER A 1162 -23.25 5.21 -30.45
CA SER A 1162 -22.47 6.46 -30.44
C SER A 1162 -22.28 6.97 -31.88
N LEU A 1163 -21.95 8.26 -32.10
CA LEU A 1163 -21.02 8.81 -33.13
C LEU A 1163 -21.08 10.36 -33.26
N ASP A 1164 -19.92 11.01 -33.05
CA ASP A 1164 -19.29 12.16 -33.78
C ASP A 1164 -19.97 13.55 -33.87
N ASP A 1165 -19.28 14.71 -33.87
CA ASP A 1165 -17.88 15.19 -34.13
C ASP A 1165 -17.54 16.43 -33.21
N LYS A 1166 -16.39 17.15 -33.24
CA LYS A 1166 -14.92 16.88 -33.16
C LYS A 1166 -14.14 18.22 -33.39
N LEU A 1167 -12.81 18.24 -33.17
CA LEU A 1167 -11.78 19.27 -33.55
C LEU A 1167 -11.86 20.69 -32.86
N ALA A 1168 -10.92 21.11 -32.00
CA ALA A 1168 -9.47 21.46 -32.18
C ALA A 1168 -9.25 22.87 -32.82
N THR A 1169 -8.27 23.71 -32.45
CA THR A 1169 -6.84 23.48 -32.04
C THR A 1169 -6.23 24.63 -31.19
N ASP A 1170 -5.15 24.31 -30.43
CA ASP A 1170 -3.88 25.07 -30.15
C ASP A 1170 -3.83 26.57 -29.70
N LEU A 1171 -2.84 27.08 -28.94
CA LEU A 1171 -1.71 26.56 -28.11
C LEU A 1171 -1.11 27.74 -27.29
N ALA A 1172 -0.43 27.47 -26.16
CA ALA A 1172 0.85 28.08 -25.69
C ALA A 1172 0.98 28.44 -24.18
N ASP A 1173 2.09 27.94 -23.61
CA ASP A 1173 2.98 28.42 -22.55
C ASP A 1173 2.63 28.49 -21.03
N THR A 1174 3.44 27.70 -20.32
CA THR A 1174 3.60 27.27 -18.92
C THR A 1174 4.28 28.22 -17.91
N GLN A 1175 4.15 27.85 -16.61
CA GLN A 1175 5.05 27.98 -15.42
C GLN A 1175 4.39 28.70 -14.22
N LEU A 1176 4.48 28.28 -12.94
CA LEU A 1176 5.01 27.12 -12.17
C LEU A 1176 4.13 27.03 -10.87
N ASP A 1177 3.55 25.88 -10.48
CA ASP A 1177 4.06 24.86 -9.51
C ASP A 1177 4.38 25.42 -8.09
N THR A 1178 3.87 24.97 -6.93
CA THR A 1178 3.55 23.62 -6.36
C THR A 1178 2.34 23.67 -5.38
N SER A 1179 1.43 22.67 -5.27
CA SER A 1179 1.45 21.42 -4.43
C SER A 1179 1.42 21.67 -2.90
N ARG A 1180 0.66 21.04 -1.98
CA ARG A 1180 -0.35 19.93 -1.87
C ARG A 1180 -1.23 20.26 -0.62
N ARG A 1181 -2.34 19.61 -0.25
CA ARG A 1181 -2.93 18.29 -0.55
C ARG A 1181 -4.36 18.42 -1.09
#